data_AF-A0A933GU73-F1
#
_entry.id   AF-A0A933GU73-F1
#
_cell.length_a   1.000
_cell.length_b   1.000
_cell.length_c   1.000
_cell.angle_alpha   90.00
_cell.angle_beta   90.00
_cell.angle_gamma   90.00
#
_symmetry.space_group_name_H-M   'P 1'
#
loop_
_entity.id
_entity.type
_entity.pdbx_description
1 polymer ?
#
loop_
_entity_poly.entity_id
_entity_poly.type
_entity_poly.pdbx_seq_one_letter_code
_entity_poly.pdbx_strand_id
1 'polypeptide(L)'
;MISLRPTRPVPAILASLLLLLALTARADDADEAQAISDLSSADYDKRIDAARTLGNATASKAAMAALARHLDDPDWGVQIAVSDALAKIGDPEPTALLAEKAVAGDVAPVREAALRAVLALDKNVALASLTKAAKSGKSPAEKLRAVRALAAFQDERLAGDLSSLAQDRDPYVRFEALRALGAVAGPERGEVFAKALQARGFVNQYGAALGLAAWISKDSQGRKRALPLLTGWLAANRPDYALRRARELFGSLDARLLSESFKADGGKSGAAGKAFLARLAAELGLADYGDEVLLLLRDRDENVRAAAVAALGNLGGAKDALDRVREALKDPSVLVQTAAYGSLRRLPGGKLDPATLASYPPDVRLMAASEIGRGTTGTDAELAALSGLLADTDWRVAAASAAALGRIFRAKAVEPLARLGGHADWKVRAAAAAGLGYVLSRQAIPPLIALVADKHAIVQGAGYKALQYVTRQDFGTDAQAWGGWWSANESKFTPYNPAETIRSLASGGYATDETVAKLFENMEIVVVRGNWDHVEQVLDDLKLRHVVVAPGELAKANLNPRQVVLVNCGAPVDEKIAEMLRWFVLTGGYLMSTDWAIQDTIQRTFPGMAKAYNKGATADDVVAIEPSSRDPLLAGVFAPHAQVKVWLEIQSFGIEIENPYATQVLVDSMELKQKYGLDTIYFSIEHGLGKAFHSMSHFFLQKEHLQSVRSEQELKVFAVDHLGLSVDQVRRMAAAGEFGPSAKEPLSRHCPVFRTIINFVDERLRREIGNNQ
;
A
#
# COMPACT_ATOMS: atom_id res chain seq x y z
N MET A 1 33.80 22.95 80.88
CA MET A 1 32.57 22.13 80.73
C MET A 1 32.82 21.14 79.60
N ILE A 2 33.29 19.92 79.93
CA ILE A 2 32.49 18.67 79.97
C ILE A 2 31.97 18.35 78.55
N SER A 3 32.64 17.51 77.75
CA SER A 3 32.71 16.04 77.79
C SER A 3 31.42 15.33 77.31
N LEU A 4 31.59 14.43 76.33
CA LEU A 4 31.02 13.06 76.20
C LEU A 4 30.55 12.71 74.77
N ARG A 5 31.34 11.87 74.07
CA ARG A 5 30.82 10.65 73.41
C ARG A 5 30.50 9.61 74.52
N PRO A 6 29.76 8.48 74.33
CA PRO A 6 29.47 7.71 73.10
C PRO A 6 27.99 7.20 73.01
N THR A 7 27.51 6.57 71.93
CA THR A 7 27.49 5.11 71.73
C THR A 7 26.79 4.78 70.40
N ARG A 8 27.31 3.81 69.63
CA ARG A 8 26.56 3.05 68.61
C ARG A 8 26.06 1.74 69.23
N PRO A 9 24.96 1.16 68.72
CA PRO A 9 25.10 -0.06 67.89
C PRO A 9 24.19 0.03 66.64
N VAL A 10 24.62 -0.29 65.41
CA VAL A 10 24.76 -1.63 64.80
C VAL A 10 23.52 -2.53 65.03
N PRO A 11 22.43 -2.34 64.26
CA PRO A 11 21.84 -3.50 63.59
C PRO A 11 21.31 -3.26 62.15
N ALA A 12 21.47 -2.07 61.56
CA ALA A 12 20.90 -1.79 60.23
C ALA A 12 21.72 -2.37 59.06
N ILE A 13 23.05 -2.49 59.21
CA ILE A 13 23.92 -2.90 58.09
C ILE A 13 23.84 -4.42 57.84
N LEU A 14 23.60 -5.24 58.87
CA LEU A 14 23.41 -6.68 58.71
C LEU A 14 22.07 -7.02 58.04
N ALA A 15 21.00 -6.26 58.34
CA ALA A 15 19.71 -6.43 57.68
C ALA A 15 19.79 -6.02 56.19
N SER A 16 20.52 -4.95 55.86
CA SER A 16 20.72 -4.53 54.46
C SER A 16 21.67 -5.45 53.69
N LEU A 17 22.69 -6.05 54.33
CA LEU A 17 23.55 -7.05 53.69
C LEU A 17 22.82 -8.39 53.50
N LEU A 18 21.96 -8.80 54.42
CA LEU A 18 21.09 -9.97 54.27
C LEU A 18 19.99 -9.74 53.23
N LEU A 19 19.50 -8.50 53.06
CA LEU A 19 18.56 -8.15 52.00
C LEU A 19 19.25 -8.05 50.62
N LEU A 20 20.52 -7.62 50.56
CA LEU A 20 21.32 -7.67 49.32
C LEU A 20 21.81 -9.09 48.97
N LEU A 21 22.06 -9.95 49.96
CA LEU A 21 22.31 -11.39 49.74
C LEU A 21 21.03 -12.17 49.42
N ALA A 22 19.87 -11.71 49.87
CA ALA A 22 18.55 -12.27 49.52
C ALA A 22 17.99 -11.75 48.18
N LEU A 23 18.55 -10.68 47.61
CA LEU A 23 18.23 -10.18 46.26
C LEU A 23 19.18 -10.71 45.17
N THR A 24 20.17 -11.52 45.55
CA THR A 24 20.87 -12.47 44.66
C THR A 24 20.40 -13.89 44.93
N ALA A 25 19.10 -14.09 45.19
CA ALA A 25 18.51 -15.40 45.13
C ALA A 25 18.82 -15.97 43.73
N ARG A 26 19.67 -17.00 43.69
CA ARG A 26 19.77 -17.92 42.56
C ARG A 26 18.33 -18.22 42.11
N ALA A 27 18.02 -18.03 40.83
CA ALA A 27 16.98 -18.87 40.24
C ALA A 27 17.41 -20.30 40.58
N ASP A 28 16.62 -21.01 41.37
CA ASP A 28 17.06 -22.19 42.11
C ASP A 28 17.60 -23.23 41.11
N ASP A 29 18.67 -23.96 41.47
CA ASP A 29 19.17 -25.09 40.65
C ASP A 29 18.01 -26.08 40.32
N ALA A 30 16.97 -26.11 41.16
CA ALA A 30 15.72 -26.83 40.95
C ALA A 30 14.87 -26.27 39.80
N ASP A 31 14.76 -24.95 39.65
CA ASP A 31 14.04 -24.30 38.55
C ASP A 31 14.76 -24.53 37.22
N GLU A 32 16.10 -24.49 37.21
CA GLU A 32 16.89 -24.84 36.02
C GLU A 32 16.72 -26.31 35.65
N ALA A 33 16.83 -27.23 36.61
CA ALA A 33 16.65 -28.65 36.38
C ALA A 33 15.23 -28.98 35.87
N GLN A 34 14.21 -28.34 36.44
CA GLN A 34 12.84 -28.48 36.01
C GLN A 34 12.64 -27.93 34.60
N ALA A 35 13.18 -26.75 34.28
CA ALA A 35 13.09 -26.19 32.94
C ALA A 35 13.84 -27.06 31.89
N ILE A 36 15.00 -27.62 32.23
CA ILE A 36 15.69 -28.60 31.36
C ILE A 36 14.81 -29.84 31.12
N SER A 37 14.11 -30.32 32.16
CA SER A 37 13.16 -31.42 32.02
C SER A 37 11.97 -31.03 31.14
N ASP A 38 11.41 -29.84 31.34
CA ASP A 38 10.24 -29.35 30.62
C ASP A 38 10.50 -29.09 29.14
N LEU A 39 11.76 -28.85 28.74
CA LEU A 39 12.16 -28.86 27.33
C LEU A 39 11.87 -30.19 26.63
N SER A 40 11.76 -31.31 27.36
CA SER A 40 11.39 -32.61 26.78
C SER A 40 9.87 -32.88 26.81
N SER A 41 9.06 -31.90 27.22
CA SER A 41 7.61 -32.03 27.29
C SER A 41 6.98 -32.20 25.90
N ALA A 42 5.91 -33.00 25.81
CA ALA A 42 5.09 -33.08 24.61
C ALA A 42 4.36 -31.75 24.30
N ASP A 43 4.11 -30.95 25.34
CA ASP A 43 3.47 -29.64 25.26
C ASP A 43 4.48 -28.56 24.87
N TYR A 44 4.28 -27.96 23.70
CA TYR A 44 5.18 -26.92 23.19
C TYR A 44 5.13 -25.63 24.02
N ASP A 45 4.01 -25.30 24.67
CA ASP A 45 3.93 -24.10 25.51
C ASP A 45 4.84 -24.26 26.73
N LYS A 46 4.85 -25.46 27.33
CA LYS A 46 5.81 -25.81 28.37
C LYS A 46 7.25 -25.72 27.89
N ARG A 47 7.55 -26.20 26.67
CA ARG A 47 8.91 -26.08 26.10
C ARG A 47 9.31 -24.62 25.86
N ILE A 48 8.39 -23.77 25.39
CA ILE A 48 8.62 -22.34 25.21
C ILE A 48 8.91 -21.66 26.54
N ASP A 49 8.10 -21.92 27.57
CA ASP A 49 8.27 -21.32 28.89
C ASP A 49 9.55 -21.83 29.57
N ALA A 50 9.90 -23.10 29.37
CA ALA A 50 11.18 -23.66 29.78
C ALA A 50 12.35 -22.92 29.12
N ALA A 51 12.32 -22.74 27.79
CA ALA A 51 13.36 -22.01 27.07
C ALA A 51 13.51 -20.56 27.58
N ARG A 52 12.39 -19.85 27.80
CA ARG A 52 12.37 -18.49 28.36
C ARG A 52 12.94 -18.46 29.79
N THR A 53 12.61 -19.44 30.61
CA THR A 53 13.09 -19.57 31.98
C THR A 53 14.61 -19.73 32.00
N LEU A 54 15.14 -20.67 31.21
CA LEU A 54 16.59 -20.89 31.09
C LEU A 54 17.32 -19.65 30.55
N GLY A 55 16.73 -18.94 29.59
CA GLY A 55 17.31 -17.70 29.03
C GLY A 55 17.33 -16.50 29.99
N ASN A 56 16.53 -16.51 31.04
CA ASN A 56 16.50 -15.45 32.06
C ASN A 56 17.34 -15.79 33.31
N ALA A 57 17.86 -17.02 33.39
CA ALA A 57 18.69 -17.50 34.48
C ALA A 57 20.18 -17.46 34.11
N THR A 58 21.06 -17.67 35.10
CA THR A 58 22.49 -17.93 34.83
C THR A 58 22.64 -19.37 34.37
N ALA A 59 22.44 -19.62 33.08
CA ALA A 59 22.32 -20.98 32.55
C ALA A 59 23.62 -21.79 32.70
N SER A 60 23.53 -22.98 33.28
CA SER A 60 24.64 -23.93 33.30
C SER A 60 25.01 -24.43 31.90
N LYS A 61 26.19 -25.06 31.78
CA LYS A 61 26.56 -25.79 30.54
C LYS A 61 25.54 -26.86 30.14
N ALA A 62 24.86 -27.46 31.11
CA ALA A 62 23.81 -28.45 30.84
C ALA A 62 22.57 -27.79 30.23
N ALA A 63 22.15 -26.64 30.78
CA ALA A 63 21.07 -25.83 30.20
C ALA A 63 21.42 -25.35 28.77
N MET A 64 22.66 -24.89 28.56
CA MET A 64 23.14 -24.49 27.23
C MET A 64 23.10 -25.63 26.21
N ALA A 65 23.60 -26.82 26.59
CA ALA A 65 23.54 -27.99 25.74
C ALA A 65 22.09 -28.45 25.48
N ALA A 66 21.20 -28.32 26.47
CA ALA A 66 19.79 -28.64 26.30
C ALA A 66 19.10 -27.68 25.33
N LEU A 67 19.30 -26.37 25.49
CA LEU A 67 18.79 -25.34 24.57
C LEU A 67 19.31 -25.56 23.15
N ALA A 68 20.62 -25.76 22.97
CA ALA A 68 21.21 -25.96 21.64
C ALA A 68 20.60 -27.16 20.88
N ARG A 69 20.23 -28.24 21.57
CA ARG A 69 19.53 -29.40 20.96
C ARG A 69 18.11 -29.07 20.48
N HIS A 70 17.46 -28.07 21.06
CA HIS A 70 16.10 -27.65 20.71
C HIS A 70 16.07 -26.50 19.69
N LEU A 71 17.21 -26.14 19.08
CA LEU A 71 17.23 -25.29 17.89
C LEU A 71 16.52 -25.94 16.70
N ASP A 72 16.43 -27.28 16.69
CA ASP A 72 15.70 -28.07 15.70
C ASP A 72 14.43 -28.73 16.28
N ASP A 73 13.83 -28.12 17.31
CA ASP A 73 12.55 -28.56 17.86
C ASP A 73 11.47 -28.63 16.75
N PRO A 74 10.58 -29.63 16.73
CA PRO A 74 9.53 -29.71 15.72
C PRO A 74 8.58 -28.50 15.69
N ASP A 75 8.49 -27.75 16.79
CA ASP A 75 7.69 -26.54 16.88
C ASP A 75 8.52 -25.27 16.69
N TRP A 76 8.12 -24.42 15.73
CA TRP A 76 8.84 -23.19 15.39
C TRP A 76 8.82 -22.14 16.50
N GLY A 77 7.79 -22.10 17.34
CA GLY A 77 7.74 -21.19 18.48
C GLY A 77 8.77 -21.54 19.55
N VAL A 78 9.02 -22.85 19.75
CA VAL A 78 10.14 -23.32 20.60
C VAL A 78 11.47 -22.92 19.98
N GLN A 79 11.68 -23.13 18.67
CA GLN A 79 12.93 -22.73 18.01
C GLN A 79 13.22 -21.22 18.16
N ILE A 80 12.19 -20.37 18.04
CA ILE A 80 12.30 -18.92 18.26
C ILE A 80 12.68 -18.62 19.71
N ALA A 81 11.95 -19.20 20.68
CA ALA A 81 12.20 -18.98 22.11
C ALA A 81 13.60 -19.45 22.53
N VAL A 82 14.05 -20.58 22.00
CA VAL A 82 15.41 -21.13 22.21
C VAL A 82 16.46 -20.21 21.63
N SER A 83 16.27 -19.71 20.40
CA SER A 83 17.22 -18.77 19.78
C SER A 83 17.36 -17.49 20.62
N ASP A 84 16.24 -16.93 21.06
CA ASP A 84 16.22 -15.74 21.92
C ASP A 84 16.84 -16.02 23.31
N ALA A 85 16.63 -17.22 23.87
CA ALA A 85 17.24 -17.64 25.14
C ALA A 85 18.77 -17.76 25.04
N LEU A 86 19.28 -18.41 23.99
CA LEU A 86 20.72 -18.53 23.74
C LEU A 86 21.38 -17.16 23.54
N ALA A 87 20.70 -16.24 22.85
CA ALA A 87 21.15 -14.86 22.68
C ALA A 87 21.30 -14.14 24.02
N LYS A 88 20.31 -14.29 24.92
CA LYS A 88 20.32 -13.67 26.25
C LYS A 88 21.43 -14.20 27.15
N ILE A 89 21.72 -15.50 27.07
CA ILE A 89 22.78 -16.13 27.86
C ILE A 89 24.16 -15.63 27.41
N GLY A 90 24.35 -15.41 26.11
CA GLY A 90 25.55 -14.78 25.57
C GLY A 90 26.75 -15.71 25.38
N ASP A 91 26.56 -17.03 25.51
CA ASP A 91 27.62 -18.01 25.28
C ASP A 91 27.93 -18.12 23.77
N PRO A 92 29.21 -18.07 23.35
CA PRO A 92 29.58 -18.16 21.94
C PRO A 92 29.49 -19.57 21.33
N GLU A 93 29.46 -20.65 22.12
CA GLU A 93 29.42 -22.04 21.65
C GLU A 93 28.32 -22.34 20.60
N PRO A 94 27.03 -21.93 20.80
CA PRO A 94 25.96 -22.17 19.82
C PRO A 94 26.03 -21.28 18.57
N THR A 95 26.96 -20.32 18.47
CA THR A 95 26.96 -19.31 17.41
C THR A 95 26.96 -19.91 16.00
N ALA A 96 27.69 -21.00 15.78
CA ALA A 96 27.74 -21.65 14.47
C ALA A 96 26.40 -22.28 14.09
N LEU A 97 25.71 -22.93 15.05
CA LEU A 97 24.38 -23.53 14.84
C LEU A 97 23.33 -22.46 14.59
N LEU A 98 23.37 -21.37 15.35
CA LEU A 98 22.48 -20.23 15.14
C LEU A 98 22.73 -19.56 13.77
N ALA A 99 23.98 -19.48 13.32
CA ALA A 99 24.31 -18.96 11.99
C ALA A 99 23.78 -19.85 10.86
N GLU A 100 23.84 -21.16 11.02
CA GLU A 100 23.18 -22.11 10.12
C GLU A 100 21.67 -21.91 10.13
N LYS A 101 21.06 -21.81 11.32
CA LYS A 101 19.61 -21.62 11.48
C LYS A 101 19.12 -20.30 10.89
N ALA A 102 19.91 -19.23 10.95
CA ALA A 102 19.61 -17.95 10.32
C ALA A 102 19.49 -18.04 8.79
N VAL A 103 20.13 -19.03 8.17
CA VAL A 103 20.10 -19.25 6.70
C VAL A 103 19.09 -20.34 6.32
N ALA A 104 19.11 -21.45 7.06
CA ALA A 104 18.42 -22.69 6.72
C ALA A 104 17.16 -22.98 7.55
N GLY A 105 16.81 -22.13 8.53
CA GLY A 105 15.57 -22.28 9.29
C GLY A 105 14.34 -22.31 8.39
N ASP A 106 13.40 -23.21 8.71
CA ASP A 106 12.22 -23.51 7.89
C ASP A 106 11.43 -22.25 7.51
N VAL A 107 11.12 -21.41 8.49
CA VAL A 107 10.29 -20.21 8.33
C VAL A 107 11.03 -18.93 8.68
N ALA A 108 10.62 -17.81 8.10
CA ALA A 108 11.22 -16.49 8.27
C ALA A 108 11.32 -16.08 9.75
N PRO A 109 10.29 -16.24 10.62
CA PRO A 109 10.40 -15.90 12.03
C PRO A 109 11.52 -16.65 12.78
N VAL A 110 11.74 -17.93 12.44
CA VAL A 110 12.85 -18.73 12.99
C VAL A 110 14.19 -18.20 12.52
N ARG A 111 14.33 -17.96 11.21
CA ARG A 111 15.57 -17.42 10.62
C ARG A 111 15.91 -16.05 11.21
N GLU A 112 14.91 -15.19 11.41
CA GLU A 112 15.07 -13.87 12.01
C GLU A 112 15.46 -13.94 13.49
N ALA A 113 14.84 -14.83 14.27
CA ALA A 113 15.21 -15.05 15.67
C ALA A 113 16.66 -15.54 15.79
N ALA A 114 17.04 -16.52 14.97
CA ALA A 114 18.41 -17.00 14.89
C ALA A 114 19.36 -15.87 14.48
N LEU A 115 19.04 -15.07 13.45
CA LEU A 115 19.88 -13.94 13.05
C LEU A 115 20.07 -12.92 14.17
N ARG A 116 18.99 -12.53 14.87
CA ARG A 116 19.08 -11.65 16.04
C ARG A 116 20.00 -12.24 17.12
N ALA A 117 19.91 -13.54 17.36
CA ALA A 117 20.76 -14.24 18.32
C ALA A 117 22.23 -14.17 17.91
N VAL A 118 22.56 -14.52 16.67
CA VAL A 118 23.95 -14.47 16.17
C VAL A 118 24.53 -13.05 16.24
N LEU A 119 23.73 -12.02 15.96
CA LEU A 119 24.17 -10.61 16.05
C LEU A 119 24.53 -10.18 17.47
N ALA A 120 23.99 -10.85 18.49
CA ALA A 120 24.29 -10.62 19.90
C ALA A 120 25.50 -11.42 20.42
N LEU A 121 26.00 -12.40 19.64
CA LEU A 121 27.05 -13.35 20.04
C LEU A 121 28.41 -13.05 19.37
N ASP A 122 29.37 -13.98 19.48
CA ASP A 122 30.72 -13.83 18.92
C ASP A 122 30.67 -13.65 17.39
N LYS A 123 31.07 -12.45 16.95
CA LYS A 123 31.03 -12.08 15.54
C LYS A 123 31.97 -12.93 14.67
N ASN A 124 33.09 -13.43 15.18
CA ASN A 124 34.06 -14.13 14.35
C ASN A 124 33.53 -15.49 13.89
N VAL A 125 32.96 -16.27 14.81
CA VAL A 125 32.35 -17.57 14.49
C VAL A 125 31.18 -17.38 13.53
N ALA A 126 30.33 -16.39 13.80
CA ALA A 126 29.20 -16.04 12.96
C ALA A 126 29.61 -15.71 11.51
N LEU A 127 30.54 -14.78 11.35
CA LEU A 127 30.98 -14.32 10.03
C LEU A 127 31.62 -15.43 9.21
N ALA A 128 32.40 -16.32 9.84
CA ALA A 128 33.00 -17.45 9.15
C ALA A 128 31.94 -18.41 8.58
N SER A 129 30.96 -18.80 9.41
CA SER A 129 29.86 -19.69 9.00
C SER A 129 28.99 -19.06 7.91
N LEU A 130 28.59 -17.80 8.08
CA LEU A 130 27.75 -17.10 7.11
C LEU A 130 28.47 -16.83 5.79
N THR A 131 29.77 -16.53 5.81
CA THR A 131 30.57 -16.35 4.59
C THR A 131 30.68 -17.66 3.80
N LYS A 132 30.86 -18.78 4.49
CA LYS A 132 30.84 -20.10 3.86
C LYS A 132 29.48 -20.36 3.19
N ALA A 133 28.38 -20.10 3.89
CA ALA A 133 27.03 -20.27 3.33
C ALA A 133 26.77 -19.35 2.13
N ALA A 134 27.22 -18.09 2.17
CA ALA A 134 27.05 -17.14 1.07
C ALA A 134 27.78 -17.57 -0.21
N LYS A 135 28.99 -18.15 -0.08
CA LYS A 135 29.79 -18.58 -1.24
C LYS A 135 29.39 -19.95 -1.77
N SER A 136 29.12 -20.90 -0.86
CA SER A 136 28.98 -22.33 -1.16
C SER A 136 27.60 -22.91 -0.84
N GLY A 137 26.61 -22.07 -0.55
CA GLY A 137 25.22 -22.48 -0.35
C GLY A 137 24.68 -23.30 -1.53
N LYS A 138 23.79 -24.25 -1.21
CA LYS A 138 23.28 -25.26 -2.16
C LYS A 138 22.32 -24.66 -3.17
N SER A 139 21.63 -23.59 -2.78
CA SER A 139 20.66 -22.88 -3.61
C SER A 139 20.93 -21.37 -3.64
N PRO A 140 20.47 -20.65 -4.68
CA PRO A 140 20.53 -19.19 -4.70
C PRO A 140 19.81 -18.55 -3.51
N ALA A 141 18.70 -19.14 -3.03
CA ALA A 141 17.96 -18.66 -1.88
C ALA A 141 18.77 -18.75 -0.57
N GLU A 142 19.50 -19.86 -0.35
CA GLU A 142 20.42 -20.00 0.79
C GLU A 142 21.54 -18.95 0.72
N LYS A 143 22.17 -18.79 -0.45
CA LYS A 143 23.22 -17.78 -0.64
C LYS A 143 22.69 -16.37 -0.36
N LEU A 144 21.52 -16.03 -0.89
CA LEU A 144 20.85 -14.74 -0.68
C LEU A 144 20.62 -14.44 0.80
N ARG A 145 20.05 -15.41 1.53
CA ARG A 145 19.80 -15.30 2.98
C ARG A 145 21.11 -15.13 3.75
N ALA A 146 22.15 -15.87 3.40
CA ALA A 146 23.47 -15.72 4.01
C ALA A 146 24.09 -14.35 3.75
N VAL A 147 23.97 -13.79 2.54
CA VAL A 147 24.42 -12.42 2.23
C VAL A 147 23.64 -11.38 3.04
N ARG A 148 22.31 -11.54 3.17
CA ARG A 148 21.49 -10.66 4.02
C ARG A 148 21.90 -10.72 5.49
N ALA A 149 22.18 -11.92 6.00
CA ALA A 149 22.67 -12.11 7.35
C ALA A 149 24.04 -11.44 7.56
N LEU A 150 24.99 -11.61 6.63
CA LEU A 150 26.28 -10.92 6.64
C LEU A 150 26.12 -9.40 6.65
N ALA A 151 25.20 -8.86 5.86
CA ALA A 151 24.94 -7.42 5.78
C ALA A 151 24.54 -6.81 7.13
N ALA A 152 23.83 -7.58 7.96
CA ALA A 152 23.36 -7.12 9.27
C ALA A 152 24.49 -6.84 10.28
N PHE A 153 25.68 -7.42 10.09
CA PHE A 153 26.83 -7.17 10.96
C PHE A 153 27.50 -5.83 10.71
N GLN A 154 27.33 -5.26 9.50
CA GLN A 154 27.99 -4.04 9.05
C GLN A 154 29.53 -4.06 9.26
N ASP A 155 30.15 -5.23 9.10
CA ASP A 155 31.57 -5.44 9.37
C ASP A 155 32.44 -5.18 8.14
N GLU A 156 33.41 -4.27 8.26
CA GLU A 156 34.28 -3.87 7.16
C GLU A 156 35.18 -5.01 6.64
N ARG A 157 35.42 -6.06 7.43
CA ARG A 157 36.18 -7.25 6.98
C ARG A 157 35.48 -7.99 5.84
N LEU A 158 34.16 -7.86 5.73
CA LEU A 158 33.34 -8.51 4.69
C LEU A 158 33.48 -7.87 3.31
N ALA A 159 34.18 -6.75 3.22
CA ALA A 159 34.49 -6.02 2.01
C ALA A 159 34.81 -6.87 0.77
N GLY A 160 35.84 -7.70 0.89
CA GLY A 160 36.36 -8.51 -0.20
C GLY A 160 35.37 -9.60 -0.60
N ASP A 161 34.76 -10.23 0.40
CA ASP A 161 33.78 -11.29 0.20
C ASP A 161 32.53 -10.77 -0.51
N LEU A 162 31.99 -9.62 -0.06
CA LEU A 162 30.84 -8.98 -0.69
C LEU A 162 31.17 -8.46 -2.10
N SER A 163 32.39 -7.99 -2.35
CA SER A 163 32.83 -7.59 -3.69
C SER A 163 32.88 -8.78 -4.66
N SER A 164 33.30 -9.95 -4.16
CA SER A 164 33.25 -11.20 -4.92
C SER A 164 31.81 -11.66 -5.19
N LEU A 165 30.96 -11.64 -4.17
CA LEU A 165 29.54 -12.02 -4.27
C LEU A 165 28.73 -11.06 -5.16
N ALA A 166 29.14 -9.80 -5.29
CA ALA A 166 28.60 -8.85 -6.26
C ALA A 166 28.84 -9.27 -7.73
N GLN A 167 29.62 -10.34 -7.97
CA GLN A 167 29.82 -10.96 -9.28
C GLN A 167 29.24 -12.39 -9.36
N ASP A 168 28.42 -12.83 -8.39
CA ASP A 168 27.78 -14.15 -8.42
C ASP A 168 26.92 -14.33 -9.68
N ARG A 169 26.72 -15.58 -10.10
CA ARG A 169 25.91 -15.91 -11.29
C ARG A 169 24.45 -15.53 -11.08
N ASP A 170 23.93 -15.67 -9.87
CA ASP A 170 22.55 -15.32 -9.54
C ASP A 170 22.38 -13.79 -9.39
N PRO A 171 21.42 -13.17 -10.12
CA PRO A 171 21.21 -11.72 -10.08
C PRO A 171 20.77 -11.19 -8.71
N TYR A 172 20.02 -11.96 -7.93
CA TYR A 172 19.53 -11.52 -6.62
C TYR A 172 20.63 -11.60 -5.57
N VAL A 173 21.50 -12.61 -5.65
CA VAL A 173 22.73 -12.67 -4.83
C VAL A 173 23.62 -11.47 -5.12
N ARG A 174 23.82 -11.10 -6.40
CA ARG A 174 24.55 -9.87 -6.75
C ARG A 174 23.90 -8.62 -6.19
N PHE A 175 22.58 -8.50 -6.31
CA PHE A 175 21.82 -7.37 -5.78
C PHE A 175 22.03 -7.18 -4.28
N GLU A 176 21.85 -8.24 -3.50
CA GLU A 176 22.03 -8.16 -2.04
C GLU A 176 23.49 -7.90 -1.68
N ALA A 177 24.45 -8.48 -2.41
CA ALA A 177 25.86 -8.25 -2.16
C ALA A 177 26.26 -6.79 -2.44
N LEU A 178 25.76 -6.19 -3.53
CA LEU A 178 25.98 -4.77 -3.85
C LEU A 178 25.36 -3.86 -2.79
N ARG A 179 24.12 -4.14 -2.38
CA ARG A 179 23.44 -3.40 -1.31
C ARG A 179 24.23 -3.46 -0.01
N ALA A 180 24.61 -4.67 0.41
CA ALA A 180 25.39 -4.91 1.62
C ALA A 180 26.78 -4.28 1.56
N LEU A 181 27.43 -4.31 0.40
CA LEU A 181 28.75 -3.75 0.19
C LEU A 181 28.77 -2.26 0.54
N GLY A 182 27.68 -1.54 0.24
CA GLY A 182 27.51 -0.12 0.57
C GLY A 182 27.58 0.18 2.06
N ALA A 183 26.98 -0.67 2.89
CA ALA A 183 26.99 -0.53 4.34
C ALA A 183 28.39 -0.76 4.96
N VAL A 184 29.25 -1.53 4.27
CA VAL A 184 30.60 -1.88 4.76
C VAL A 184 31.72 -1.25 3.93
N ALA A 185 31.40 -0.35 3.00
CA ALA A 185 32.32 0.20 1.99
C ALA A 185 33.39 1.14 2.57
N GLY A 186 34.52 1.21 1.85
CA GLY A 186 35.61 2.18 1.95
C GLY A 186 36.06 2.63 0.55
N PRO A 187 36.99 3.59 0.41
CA PRO A 187 37.26 4.37 -0.80
C PRO A 187 37.48 3.59 -2.11
N GLU A 188 38.10 2.43 -2.05
CA GLU A 188 38.58 1.70 -3.22
C GLU A 188 37.46 0.96 -3.99
N ARG A 189 36.22 0.98 -3.48
CA ARG A 189 35.12 0.16 -4.01
C ARG A 189 34.20 0.88 -4.99
N GLY A 190 34.47 2.15 -5.28
CA GLY A 190 33.72 2.93 -6.28
C GLY A 190 33.67 2.25 -7.65
N GLU A 191 34.73 1.53 -8.03
CA GLU A 191 34.79 0.81 -9.31
C GLU A 191 33.79 -0.35 -9.39
N VAL A 192 33.58 -1.09 -8.29
CA VAL A 192 32.60 -2.19 -8.23
C VAL A 192 31.20 -1.65 -8.51
N PHE A 193 30.83 -0.54 -7.85
CA PHE A 193 29.55 0.12 -8.07
C PHE A 193 29.44 0.71 -9.49
N ALA A 194 30.47 1.40 -9.97
CA ALA A 194 30.46 1.98 -11.31
C ALA A 194 30.26 0.91 -12.40
N LYS A 195 30.97 -0.23 -12.29
CA LYS A 195 30.79 -1.38 -13.19
C LYS A 195 29.39 -1.97 -13.07
N ALA A 196 28.86 -2.09 -11.86
CA ALA A 196 27.54 -2.65 -11.62
C ALA A 196 26.41 -1.76 -12.18
N LEU A 197 26.55 -0.43 -12.11
CA LEU A 197 25.63 0.53 -12.74
C LEU A 197 25.67 0.48 -14.27
N GLN A 198 26.80 0.08 -14.88
CA GLN A 198 26.94 -0.11 -16.32
C GLN A 198 26.55 -1.51 -16.80
N ALA A 199 26.30 -2.44 -15.87
CA ALA A 199 25.93 -3.80 -16.22
C ALA A 199 24.55 -3.87 -16.89
N ARG A 200 24.34 -4.91 -17.70
CA ARG A 200 23.02 -5.25 -18.24
C ARG A 200 22.13 -5.81 -17.12
N GLY A 201 20.90 -5.33 -17.04
CA GLY A 201 19.87 -5.82 -16.11
C GLY A 201 19.59 -4.87 -14.95
N PHE A 202 18.30 -4.60 -14.73
CA PHE A 202 17.82 -3.63 -13.76
C PHE A 202 18.23 -3.96 -12.33
N VAL A 203 18.14 -5.24 -11.93
CA VAL A 203 18.44 -5.69 -10.56
C VAL A 203 19.88 -5.35 -10.15
N ASN A 204 20.85 -5.52 -11.05
CA ASN A 204 22.24 -5.24 -10.73
C ASN A 204 22.49 -3.73 -10.54
N GLN A 205 21.91 -2.93 -11.42
CA GLN A 205 22.01 -1.47 -11.36
C GLN A 205 21.31 -0.92 -10.10
N TYR A 206 20.13 -1.45 -9.78
CA TYR A 206 19.36 -1.04 -8.62
C TYR A 206 20.04 -1.43 -7.31
N GLY A 207 20.62 -2.64 -7.22
CA GLY A 207 21.42 -3.06 -6.06
C GLY A 207 22.66 -2.18 -5.87
N ALA A 208 23.32 -1.78 -6.96
CA ALA A 208 24.42 -0.81 -6.91
C ALA A 208 23.95 0.57 -6.45
N ALA A 209 22.78 1.04 -6.89
CA ALA A 209 22.21 2.31 -6.46
C ALA A 209 21.90 2.33 -4.96
N LEU A 210 21.31 1.26 -4.41
CA LEU A 210 21.07 1.11 -2.97
C LEU A 210 22.38 1.03 -2.17
N GLY A 211 23.38 0.30 -2.68
CA GLY A 211 24.70 0.25 -2.05
C GLY A 211 25.41 1.60 -2.03
N LEU A 212 25.36 2.35 -3.14
CA LEU A 212 25.88 3.71 -3.21
C LEU A 212 25.18 4.64 -2.22
N ALA A 213 23.84 4.57 -2.15
CA ALA A 213 23.06 5.30 -1.17
C ALA A 213 23.52 5.03 0.28
N ALA A 214 23.61 3.75 0.66
CA ALA A 214 24.07 3.35 1.99
C ALA A 214 25.49 3.90 2.29
N TRP A 215 26.40 3.87 1.31
CA TRP A 215 27.74 4.39 1.48
C TRP A 215 27.76 5.92 1.65
N ILE A 216 26.92 6.66 0.92
CA ILE A 216 26.80 8.12 1.04
C ILE A 216 26.37 8.52 2.46
N SER A 217 25.45 7.77 3.06
CA SER A 217 24.97 8.03 4.42
C SER A 217 26.01 7.71 5.50
N LYS A 218 26.98 6.84 5.21
CA LYS A 218 27.99 6.38 6.18
C LYS A 218 29.07 7.42 6.47
N ASP A 219 29.67 8.02 5.45
CA ASP A 219 30.84 8.90 5.64
C ASP A 219 31.01 9.97 4.54
N SER A 220 31.88 10.95 4.79
CA SER A 220 32.15 12.08 3.87
C SER A 220 32.87 11.67 2.58
N GLN A 221 33.57 10.54 2.57
CA GLN A 221 34.27 10.05 1.40
C GLN A 221 33.32 9.33 0.44
N GLY A 222 32.36 8.56 0.99
CA GLY A 222 31.20 8.04 0.29
C GLY A 222 30.42 9.17 -0.38
N ARG A 223 30.13 10.25 0.36
CA ARG A 223 29.54 11.48 -0.24
C ARG A 223 30.31 11.99 -1.46
N LYS A 224 31.64 12.08 -1.38
CA LYS A 224 32.46 12.61 -2.49
C LYS A 224 32.52 11.68 -3.71
N ARG A 225 32.53 10.36 -3.51
CA ARG A 225 32.77 9.37 -4.59
C ARG A 225 31.50 8.69 -5.12
N ALA A 226 30.55 8.37 -4.25
CA ALA A 226 29.36 7.62 -4.60
C ALA A 226 28.21 8.50 -5.12
N LEU A 227 28.11 9.73 -4.61
CA LEU A 227 27.03 10.66 -4.99
C LEU A 227 27.03 11.01 -6.49
N PRO A 228 28.18 11.28 -7.16
CA PRO A 228 28.19 11.47 -8.61
C PRO A 228 27.75 10.25 -9.41
N LEU A 229 28.06 9.04 -8.93
CA LEU A 229 27.65 7.78 -9.58
C LEU A 229 26.14 7.57 -9.46
N LEU A 230 25.59 7.75 -8.25
CA LEU A 230 24.17 7.59 -7.99
C LEU A 230 23.33 8.64 -8.74
N THR A 231 23.71 9.91 -8.67
CA THR A 231 23.04 10.99 -9.40
C THR A 231 23.13 10.81 -10.92
N GLY A 232 24.30 10.42 -11.43
CA GLY A 232 24.47 10.09 -12.85
C GLY A 232 23.57 8.94 -13.30
N TRP A 233 23.44 7.87 -12.50
CA TRP A 233 22.55 6.76 -12.82
C TRP A 233 21.07 7.15 -12.81
N LEU A 234 20.61 7.92 -11.80
CA LEU A 234 19.23 8.41 -11.73
C LEU A 234 18.90 9.27 -12.96
N ALA A 235 19.80 10.19 -13.33
CA ALA A 235 19.63 11.07 -14.48
C ALA A 235 19.57 10.31 -15.81
N ALA A 236 20.33 9.21 -15.93
CA ALA A 236 20.38 8.38 -17.13
C ALA A 236 19.21 7.40 -17.24
N ASN A 237 18.77 6.79 -16.14
CA ASN A 237 17.80 5.68 -16.17
C ASN A 237 16.36 6.12 -15.89
N ARG A 238 16.18 7.29 -15.27
CA ARG A 238 14.89 7.96 -15.01
C ARG A 238 13.73 7.00 -14.69
N PRO A 239 13.89 6.00 -13.79
CA PRO A 239 12.86 4.99 -13.62
C PRO A 239 11.78 5.56 -12.68
N ASP A 240 10.52 5.59 -13.10
CA ASP A 240 9.40 5.84 -12.17
C ASP A 240 9.44 4.83 -11.00
N TYR A 241 9.97 3.62 -11.23
CA TYR A 241 10.31 2.67 -10.16
C TYR A 241 11.24 3.28 -9.10
N ALA A 242 12.36 3.89 -9.49
CA ALA A 242 13.31 4.47 -8.54
C ALA A 242 12.75 5.73 -7.86
N LEU A 243 11.82 6.45 -8.50
CA LEU A 243 11.07 7.51 -7.84
C LEU A 243 10.20 6.95 -6.72
N ARG A 244 9.44 5.87 -6.95
CA ARG A 244 8.62 5.23 -5.91
C ARG A 244 9.46 4.60 -4.80
N ARG A 245 10.68 4.19 -5.13
CA ARG A 245 11.68 3.69 -4.17
C ARG A 245 12.61 4.78 -3.65
N ALA A 246 12.34 6.05 -3.94
CA ALA A 246 13.22 7.15 -3.55
C ALA A 246 13.46 7.19 -2.04
N ARG A 247 12.42 6.97 -1.22
CA ARG A 247 12.59 6.94 0.24
C ARG A 247 13.45 5.77 0.72
N GLU A 248 13.42 4.64 0.05
CA GLU A 248 14.32 3.51 0.33
C GLU A 248 15.76 3.85 -0.07
N LEU A 249 15.93 4.46 -1.24
CA LEU A 249 17.22 4.89 -1.77
C LEU A 249 17.82 6.08 -1.01
N PHE A 250 17.00 6.98 -0.46
CA PHE A 250 17.46 8.30 0.02
C PHE A 250 17.03 8.64 1.44
N GLY A 251 16.24 7.80 2.11
CA GLY A 251 15.64 8.12 3.41
C GLY A 251 16.64 8.34 4.54
N SER A 252 17.87 7.83 4.42
CA SER A 252 18.98 8.11 5.35
C SER A 252 19.97 9.15 4.85
N LEU A 253 19.84 9.57 3.58
CA LEU A 253 20.69 10.62 3.03
C LEU A 253 20.22 11.99 3.52
N ASP A 254 21.19 12.88 3.72
CA ASP A 254 20.90 14.29 3.90
C ASP A 254 20.27 14.84 2.62
N ALA A 255 18.96 15.10 2.69
CA ALA A 255 18.14 15.84 1.75
C ALA A 255 18.89 17.03 1.10
N ARG A 256 19.71 17.74 1.89
CA ARG A 256 20.51 18.88 1.46
C ARG A 256 21.65 18.48 0.53
N LEU A 257 22.28 17.34 0.73
CA LEU A 257 23.37 16.85 -0.14
C LEU A 257 22.87 16.40 -1.51
N LEU A 258 21.69 15.77 -1.53
CA LEU A 258 20.99 15.48 -2.78
C LEU A 258 20.62 16.77 -3.49
N SER A 259 20.05 17.73 -2.75
CA SER A 259 19.77 19.09 -3.23
C SER A 259 21.01 19.76 -3.84
N GLU A 260 22.14 19.83 -3.12
CA GLU A 260 23.39 20.44 -3.61
C GLU A 260 23.95 19.75 -4.87
N SER A 261 23.82 18.43 -4.95
CA SER A 261 24.26 17.68 -6.13
C SER A 261 23.36 17.92 -7.33
N PHE A 262 22.05 18.06 -7.12
CA PHE A 262 21.13 18.44 -8.18
C PHE A 262 21.32 19.91 -8.60
N LYS A 263 21.63 20.83 -7.68
CA LYS A 263 22.05 22.20 -8.02
C LYS A 263 23.29 22.19 -8.92
N ALA A 264 24.24 21.30 -8.65
CA ALA A 264 25.45 21.12 -9.47
C ALA A 264 25.19 20.52 -10.87
N ASP A 265 24.10 19.74 -11.05
CA ASP A 265 23.66 19.31 -12.38
C ASP A 265 23.26 20.51 -13.27
N GLY A 266 22.85 21.64 -12.67
CA GLY A 266 22.74 22.94 -13.35
C GLY A 266 21.81 22.94 -14.57
N GLY A 267 20.83 22.02 -14.63
CA GLY A 267 19.93 21.90 -15.78
C GLY A 267 20.51 21.18 -17.00
N LYS A 268 21.62 20.44 -16.86
CA LYS A 268 22.15 19.54 -17.91
C LYS A 268 21.19 18.40 -18.25
N SER A 269 20.30 18.06 -17.31
CA SER A 269 19.20 17.13 -17.52
C SER A 269 18.19 17.66 -18.55
N GLY A 270 17.85 16.84 -19.56
CA GLY A 270 16.74 17.11 -20.48
C GLY A 270 15.37 17.13 -19.77
N ALA A 271 14.29 17.49 -20.49
CA ALA A 271 12.96 17.72 -19.91
C ALA A 271 12.49 16.60 -18.95
N ALA A 272 12.49 15.34 -19.38
CA ALA A 272 12.11 14.23 -18.51
C ALA A 272 12.96 14.11 -17.23
N GLY A 273 14.24 14.48 -17.28
CA GLY A 273 15.10 14.53 -16.10
C GLY A 273 14.68 15.64 -15.14
N LYS A 274 14.39 16.85 -15.65
CA LYS A 274 13.89 17.96 -14.82
C LYS A 274 12.56 17.63 -14.15
N ALA A 275 11.63 17.03 -14.89
CA ALA A 275 10.34 16.59 -14.34
C ALA A 275 10.53 15.50 -13.26
N PHE A 276 11.44 14.55 -13.47
CA PHE A 276 11.81 13.57 -12.46
C PHE A 276 12.36 14.23 -11.19
N LEU A 277 13.26 15.22 -11.30
CA LEU A 277 13.82 15.92 -10.15
C LEU A 277 12.77 16.66 -9.32
N ALA A 278 11.82 17.34 -9.98
CA ALA A 278 10.71 17.98 -9.29
C ALA A 278 9.88 16.96 -8.49
N ARG A 279 9.53 15.83 -9.11
CA ARG A 279 8.77 14.75 -8.46
C ARG A 279 9.56 14.13 -7.30
N LEU A 280 10.86 13.91 -7.47
CA LEU A 280 11.73 13.36 -6.44
C LEU A 280 11.83 14.29 -5.22
N ALA A 281 11.97 15.59 -5.45
CA ALA A 281 12.00 16.57 -4.37
C ALA A 281 10.71 16.52 -3.53
N ALA A 282 9.56 16.45 -4.21
CA ALA A 282 8.27 16.30 -3.53
C ALA A 282 8.14 14.98 -2.75
N GLU A 283 8.54 13.86 -3.36
CA GLU A 283 8.46 12.54 -2.71
C GLU A 283 9.29 12.45 -1.43
N LEU A 284 10.47 13.09 -1.45
CA LEU A 284 11.40 13.16 -0.32
C LEU A 284 11.12 14.31 0.65
N GLY A 285 10.17 15.21 0.35
CA GLY A 285 9.84 16.35 1.20
C GLY A 285 10.97 17.39 1.30
N LEU A 286 11.74 17.59 0.22
CA LEU A 286 12.87 18.53 0.18
C LEU A 286 12.39 19.99 0.12
N ALA A 287 11.86 20.53 1.22
CA ALA A 287 11.29 21.88 1.26
C ALA A 287 12.28 22.97 0.79
N ASP A 288 13.57 22.82 1.12
CA ASP A 288 14.66 23.73 0.69
C ASP A 288 14.94 23.70 -0.82
N TYR A 289 14.38 22.74 -1.56
CA TYR A 289 14.46 22.65 -3.02
C TYR A 289 13.37 23.47 -3.73
N GLY A 290 12.51 24.15 -2.95
CA GLY A 290 11.39 24.91 -3.45
C GLY A 290 11.77 25.98 -4.48
N ASP A 291 12.85 26.72 -4.22
CA ASP A 291 13.32 27.79 -5.11
C ASP A 291 13.82 27.24 -6.46
N GLU A 292 14.48 26.08 -6.46
CA GLU A 292 14.87 25.40 -7.69
C GLU A 292 13.67 24.87 -8.47
N VAL A 293 12.67 24.31 -7.78
CA VAL A 293 11.43 23.86 -8.43
C VAL A 293 10.69 25.05 -9.05
N LEU A 294 10.72 26.23 -8.42
CA LEU A 294 10.14 27.45 -8.99
C LEU A 294 10.77 27.85 -10.33
N LEU A 295 12.06 27.56 -10.56
CA LEU A 295 12.72 27.82 -11.85
C LEU A 295 12.17 26.93 -12.97
N LEU A 296 11.73 25.71 -12.63
CA LEU A 296 11.20 24.75 -13.60
C LEU A 296 9.82 25.15 -14.15
N LEU A 297 9.11 26.07 -13.49
CA LEU A 297 7.86 26.64 -14.00
C LEU A 297 8.02 27.43 -15.29
N ARG A 298 9.24 27.79 -15.68
CA ARG A 298 9.55 28.51 -16.93
C ARG A 298 10.07 27.58 -18.03
N ASP A 299 10.09 26.28 -17.81
CA ASP A 299 10.59 25.34 -18.81
C ASP A 299 9.66 25.30 -20.04
N ARG A 300 10.25 25.10 -21.22
CA ARG A 300 9.50 24.99 -22.48
C ARG A 300 8.60 23.75 -22.50
N ASP A 301 8.97 22.69 -21.79
CA ASP A 301 8.23 21.44 -21.74
C ASP A 301 7.12 21.49 -20.68
N GLU A 302 5.89 21.25 -21.09
CA GLU A 302 4.72 21.28 -20.20
C GLU A 302 4.76 20.21 -19.11
N ASN A 303 5.40 19.05 -19.34
CA ASN A 303 5.54 18.02 -18.33
C ASN A 303 6.46 18.46 -17.20
N VAL A 304 7.49 19.25 -17.53
CA VAL A 304 8.40 19.83 -16.53
C VAL A 304 7.65 20.86 -15.69
N ARG A 305 6.88 21.75 -16.35
CA ARG A 305 6.07 22.74 -15.64
C ARG A 305 5.01 22.08 -14.76
N ALA A 306 4.30 21.07 -15.27
CA ALA A 306 3.28 20.34 -14.50
C ALA A 306 3.88 19.58 -13.30
N ALA A 307 5.02 18.92 -13.49
CA ALA A 307 5.77 18.28 -12.39
C ALA A 307 6.17 19.29 -11.32
N ALA A 308 6.65 20.46 -11.73
CA ALA A 308 7.06 21.51 -10.81
C ALA A 308 5.87 22.07 -10.02
N VAL A 309 4.74 22.34 -10.68
CA VAL A 309 3.51 22.78 -10.02
C VAL A 309 3.01 21.76 -9.00
N ALA A 310 2.92 20.48 -9.39
CA ALA A 310 2.52 19.40 -8.49
C ALA A 310 3.48 19.26 -7.30
N ALA A 311 4.78 19.37 -7.56
CA ALA A 311 5.81 19.29 -6.53
C ALA A 311 5.72 20.43 -5.52
N LEU A 312 5.53 21.67 -5.97
CA LEU A 312 5.33 22.83 -5.08
C LEU A 312 4.11 22.63 -4.17
N GLY A 313 3.01 22.13 -4.72
CA GLY A 313 1.80 21.79 -3.96
C GLY A 313 2.05 20.79 -2.83
N ASN A 314 2.92 19.80 -3.07
CA ASN A 314 3.26 18.77 -2.09
C ASN A 314 4.33 19.22 -1.08
N LEU A 315 5.27 20.06 -1.51
CA LEU A 315 6.34 20.58 -0.64
C LEU A 315 5.81 21.61 0.36
N GLY A 316 4.89 22.48 -0.03
CA GLY A 316 4.20 23.46 0.83
C GLY A 316 5.06 24.58 1.43
N GLY A 317 6.39 24.43 1.48
CA GLY A 317 7.31 25.33 2.19
C GLY A 317 8.01 26.40 1.34
N ALA A 318 7.89 26.36 0.00
CA ALA A 318 8.61 27.31 -0.85
C ALA A 318 7.99 28.71 -0.80
N LYS A 319 8.83 29.73 -0.57
CA LYS A 319 8.42 31.14 -0.63
C LYS A 319 7.90 31.43 -2.05
N ASP A 320 6.75 32.08 -2.16
CA ASP A 320 6.03 32.36 -3.43
C ASP A 320 5.36 31.16 -4.13
N ALA A 321 5.41 29.93 -3.57
CA ALA A 321 4.76 28.76 -4.19
C ALA A 321 3.29 29.02 -4.54
N LEU A 322 2.54 29.62 -3.61
CA LEU A 322 1.13 29.92 -3.79
C LEU A 322 0.87 30.84 -4.99
N ASP A 323 1.61 31.94 -5.10
CA ASP A 323 1.38 32.91 -6.18
C ASP A 323 1.81 32.35 -7.54
N ARG A 324 2.85 31.51 -7.57
CA ARG A 324 3.33 30.87 -8.79
C ARG A 324 2.41 29.75 -9.24
N VAL A 325 1.83 28.98 -8.32
CA VAL A 325 0.79 28.00 -8.64
C VAL A 325 -0.49 28.70 -9.12
N ARG A 326 -0.85 29.87 -8.56
CA ARG A 326 -1.95 30.69 -9.10
C ARG A 326 -1.66 31.20 -10.50
N GLU A 327 -0.44 31.64 -10.79
CA GLU A 327 -0.02 32.05 -12.13
C GLU A 327 -0.13 30.89 -13.13
N ALA A 328 0.24 29.67 -12.71
CA ALA A 328 0.17 28.45 -13.52
C ALA A 328 -1.26 28.06 -13.94
N LEU A 329 -2.31 28.60 -13.30
CA LEU A 329 -3.68 28.47 -13.82
C LEU A 329 -3.86 29.14 -15.19
N LYS A 330 -3.00 30.09 -15.56
CA LYS A 330 -3.02 30.78 -16.86
C LYS A 330 -2.07 30.16 -17.90
N ASP A 331 -1.41 29.04 -17.57
CA ASP A 331 -0.49 28.37 -18.48
C ASP A 331 -1.23 27.90 -19.75
N PRO A 332 -0.63 27.96 -20.95
CA PRO A 332 -1.30 27.46 -22.16
C PRO A 332 -1.60 25.94 -22.13
N SER A 333 -0.93 25.16 -21.30
CA SER A 333 -1.12 23.72 -21.18
C SER A 333 -2.20 23.35 -20.17
N VAL A 334 -3.18 22.57 -20.60
CA VAL A 334 -4.24 21.99 -19.74
C VAL A 334 -3.64 21.10 -18.63
N LEU A 335 -2.53 20.40 -18.91
CA LEU A 335 -1.84 19.58 -17.92
C LEU A 335 -1.29 20.43 -16.77
N VAL A 336 -0.74 21.61 -17.07
CA VAL A 336 -0.21 22.53 -16.06
C VAL A 336 -1.36 23.17 -15.27
N GLN A 337 -2.42 23.59 -15.96
CA GLN A 337 -3.61 24.17 -15.31
C GLN A 337 -4.29 23.18 -14.35
N THR A 338 -4.44 21.90 -14.73
CA THR A 338 -5.02 20.86 -13.87
C THR A 338 -4.13 20.56 -12.67
N ALA A 339 -2.80 20.46 -12.86
CA ALA A 339 -1.83 20.30 -11.78
C ALA A 339 -1.88 21.49 -10.81
N ALA A 340 -2.04 22.71 -11.32
CA ALA A 340 -2.15 23.92 -10.51
C ALA A 340 -3.40 23.90 -9.64
N TYR A 341 -4.56 23.62 -10.24
CA TYR A 341 -5.82 23.57 -9.52
C TYR A 341 -5.81 22.52 -8.39
N GLY A 342 -5.33 21.31 -8.67
CA GLY A 342 -5.19 20.25 -7.67
C GLY A 342 -4.17 20.56 -6.57
N SER A 343 -3.18 21.40 -6.85
CA SER A 343 -2.12 21.77 -5.90
C SER A 343 -2.52 22.90 -4.96
N LEU A 344 -3.40 23.82 -5.40
CA LEU A 344 -3.82 24.97 -4.59
C LEU A 344 -4.34 24.57 -3.22
N ARG A 345 -5.22 23.56 -3.14
CA ARG A 345 -5.82 23.11 -1.87
C ARG A 345 -4.80 22.56 -0.87
N ARG A 346 -3.66 22.05 -1.35
CA ARG A 346 -2.57 21.52 -0.50
C ARG A 346 -1.66 22.63 0.04
N LEU A 347 -1.68 23.82 -0.56
CA LEU A 347 -0.84 24.95 -0.15
C LEU A 347 -1.50 25.77 0.97
N PRO A 348 -0.73 26.22 1.97
CA PRO A 348 -1.22 27.16 2.97
C PRO A 348 -1.79 28.43 2.32
N GLY A 349 -3.05 28.79 2.66
CA GLY A 349 -3.75 29.94 2.07
C GLY A 349 -4.22 29.73 0.62
N GLY A 350 -4.03 28.54 0.06
CA GLY A 350 -4.48 28.15 -1.26
C GLY A 350 -5.99 27.93 -1.31
N LYS A 351 -6.72 29.01 -1.58
CA LYS A 351 -8.14 28.97 -1.91
C LYS A 351 -8.32 28.79 -3.40
N LEU A 352 -9.25 27.91 -3.75
CA LEU A 352 -9.79 27.86 -5.10
C LEU A 352 -10.58 29.15 -5.34
N ASP A 353 -10.46 29.75 -6.53
CA ASP A 353 -11.29 30.89 -6.95
C ASP A 353 -12.32 30.41 -7.97
N PRO A 354 -13.53 30.06 -7.51
CA PRO A 354 -14.51 29.44 -8.37
C PRO A 354 -15.10 30.41 -9.42
N ALA A 355 -14.92 31.72 -9.26
CA ALA A 355 -15.45 32.73 -10.17
C ALA A 355 -14.79 32.68 -11.56
N THR A 356 -13.57 32.14 -11.65
CA THR A 356 -12.81 32.04 -12.90
C THR A 356 -13.09 30.75 -13.68
N LEU A 357 -13.81 29.80 -13.08
CA LEU A 357 -13.95 28.43 -13.60
C LEU A 357 -14.55 28.37 -15.00
N ALA A 358 -15.55 29.20 -15.31
CA ALA A 358 -16.21 29.19 -16.60
C ALA A 358 -15.27 29.46 -17.79
N SER A 359 -14.12 30.12 -17.56
CA SER A 359 -13.15 30.46 -18.61
C SER A 359 -12.13 29.37 -18.92
N TYR A 360 -11.97 28.37 -18.04
CA TYR A 360 -10.98 27.31 -18.23
C TYR A 360 -11.47 26.19 -19.15
N PRO A 361 -10.59 25.39 -19.77
CA PRO A 361 -10.94 24.19 -20.53
C PRO A 361 -11.72 23.16 -19.71
N PRO A 362 -12.52 22.28 -20.35
CA PRO A 362 -13.38 21.32 -19.65
C PRO A 362 -12.67 20.45 -18.62
N ASP A 363 -11.45 19.97 -18.89
CA ASP A 363 -10.73 19.08 -17.96
C ASP A 363 -10.29 19.82 -16.68
N VAL A 364 -10.03 21.13 -16.75
CA VAL A 364 -9.75 21.95 -15.57
C VAL A 364 -11.02 22.21 -14.77
N ARG A 365 -12.14 22.49 -15.44
CA ARG A 365 -13.45 22.65 -14.77
C ARG A 365 -13.91 21.35 -14.11
N LEU A 366 -13.63 20.22 -14.74
CA LEU A 366 -13.86 18.87 -14.20
C LEU A 366 -13.02 18.62 -12.94
N MET A 367 -11.70 18.87 -13.02
CA MET A 367 -10.81 18.79 -11.86
C MET A 367 -11.32 19.70 -10.73
N ALA A 368 -11.77 20.89 -11.07
CA ALA A 368 -12.28 21.86 -10.11
C ALA A 368 -13.53 21.39 -9.37
N ALA A 369 -14.55 20.93 -10.11
CA ALA A 369 -15.75 20.36 -9.51
C ALA A 369 -15.44 19.17 -8.60
N SER A 370 -14.50 18.32 -9.03
CA SER A 370 -14.05 17.15 -8.28
C SER A 370 -13.36 17.52 -6.97
N GLU A 371 -12.40 18.46 -7.00
CA GLU A 371 -11.69 18.94 -5.81
C GLU A 371 -12.61 19.62 -4.79
N ILE A 372 -13.55 20.45 -5.27
CA ILE A 372 -14.55 21.09 -4.39
C ILE A 372 -15.42 20.02 -3.72
N GLY A 373 -15.89 19.01 -4.48
CA GLY A 373 -16.75 17.95 -3.96
C GLY A 373 -16.05 16.95 -3.04
N ARG A 374 -14.75 16.69 -3.24
CA ARG A 374 -13.91 15.91 -2.30
C ARG A 374 -13.58 16.70 -1.04
N GLY A 375 -13.53 18.03 -1.17
CA GLY A 375 -12.95 18.93 -0.21
C GLY A 375 -13.92 19.88 0.44
N THR A 376 -14.94 19.38 1.13
CA THR A 376 -16.11 20.18 1.52
C THR A 376 -15.83 21.15 2.67
N THR A 377 -15.44 22.40 2.36
CA THR A 377 -15.61 23.52 3.31
C THR A 377 -17.06 24.03 3.30
N GLY A 378 -17.77 23.75 2.20
CA GLY A 378 -19.20 23.96 2.05
C GLY A 378 -19.58 25.43 1.97
N THR A 379 -18.70 26.30 1.48
CA THR A 379 -18.96 27.74 1.44
C THR A 379 -20.06 28.09 0.43
N ASP A 380 -20.73 29.24 0.62
CA ASP A 380 -21.72 29.72 -0.36
C ASP A 380 -21.07 30.01 -1.73
N ALA A 381 -19.78 30.36 -1.76
CA ALA A 381 -19.01 30.55 -2.99
C ALA A 381 -18.80 29.23 -3.77
N GLU A 382 -18.41 28.16 -3.08
CA GLU A 382 -18.31 26.82 -3.69
C GLU A 382 -19.68 26.33 -4.21
N LEU A 383 -20.75 26.55 -3.43
CA LEU A 383 -22.12 26.21 -3.83
C LEU A 383 -22.54 26.97 -5.09
N ALA A 384 -22.29 28.28 -5.15
CA ALA A 384 -22.63 29.10 -6.30
C ALA A 384 -21.86 28.67 -7.56
N ALA A 385 -20.59 28.31 -7.41
CA ALA A 385 -19.76 27.90 -8.53
C ALA A 385 -20.15 26.55 -9.11
N LEU A 386 -20.37 25.55 -8.26
CA LEU A 386 -20.90 24.26 -8.70
C LEU A 386 -22.27 24.43 -9.37
N SER A 387 -23.14 25.27 -8.79
CA SER A 387 -24.44 25.59 -9.40
C SER A 387 -24.30 26.19 -10.81
N GLY A 388 -23.30 27.05 -11.03
CA GLY A 388 -22.98 27.61 -12.35
C GLY A 388 -22.50 26.56 -13.36
N LEU A 389 -21.73 25.57 -12.91
CA LEU A 389 -21.22 24.48 -13.76
C LEU A 389 -22.28 23.42 -14.13
N LEU A 390 -23.49 23.46 -13.56
CA LEU A 390 -24.57 22.54 -13.92
C LEU A 390 -25.06 22.74 -15.37
N ALA A 391 -24.85 23.93 -15.94
CA ALA A 391 -25.21 24.28 -17.31
C ALA A 391 -24.05 24.11 -18.32
N ASP A 392 -22.96 23.45 -17.91
CA ASP A 392 -21.81 23.22 -18.79
C ASP A 392 -22.17 22.35 -20.00
N THR A 393 -21.61 22.67 -21.16
CA THR A 393 -21.83 21.91 -22.40
C THR A 393 -21.14 20.54 -22.37
N ASP A 394 -20.08 20.40 -21.58
CA ASP A 394 -19.43 19.11 -21.35
C ASP A 394 -20.18 18.37 -20.24
N TRP A 395 -20.82 17.26 -20.60
CA TRP A 395 -21.61 16.46 -19.66
C TRP A 395 -20.78 16.00 -18.46
N ARG A 396 -19.46 15.78 -18.62
CA ARG A 396 -18.57 15.34 -17.53
C ARG A 396 -18.48 16.42 -16.47
N VAL A 397 -18.35 17.69 -16.89
CA VAL A 397 -18.28 18.83 -15.98
C VAL A 397 -19.63 19.00 -15.27
N ALA A 398 -20.73 19.00 -16.02
CA ALA A 398 -22.07 19.13 -15.45
C ALA A 398 -22.40 17.99 -14.46
N ALA A 399 -22.07 16.75 -14.82
CA ALA A 399 -22.29 15.57 -13.97
C ALA A 399 -21.42 15.57 -12.71
N ALA A 400 -20.13 15.88 -12.84
CA ALA A 400 -19.23 16.01 -11.70
C ALA A 400 -19.71 17.12 -10.76
N SER A 401 -20.16 18.26 -11.31
CA SER A 401 -20.70 19.36 -10.53
C SER A 401 -22.00 18.98 -9.80
N ALA A 402 -22.93 18.28 -10.46
CA ALA A 402 -24.15 17.81 -9.85
C ALA A 402 -23.88 16.86 -8.67
N ALA A 403 -22.97 15.90 -8.83
CA ALA A 403 -22.59 15.00 -7.75
C ALA A 403 -21.85 15.74 -6.62
N ALA A 404 -20.94 16.66 -6.95
CA ALA A 404 -20.17 17.44 -5.98
C ALA A 404 -21.08 18.38 -5.15
N LEU A 405 -22.07 19.00 -5.79
CA LEU A 405 -23.03 19.88 -5.14
C LEU A 405 -23.87 19.12 -4.09
N GLY A 406 -24.19 17.85 -4.37
CA GLY A 406 -24.81 16.95 -3.39
C GLY A 406 -23.94 16.70 -2.16
N ARG A 407 -22.63 16.50 -2.36
CA ARG A 407 -21.65 16.29 -1.28
C ARG A 407 -21.38 17.52 -0.42
N ILE A 408 -21.86 18.71 -0.79
CA ILE A 408 -21.85 19.87 0.13
C ILE A 408 -22.84 19.68 1.30
N PHE A 409 -23.76 18.70 1.22
CA PHE A 409 -24.74 18.37 2.26
C PHE A 409 -25.62 19.55 2.71
N ARG A 410 -25.98 20.43 1.76
CA ARG A 410 -26.83 21.61 2.03
C ARG A 410 -28.14 21.52 1.26
N ALA A 411 -29.26 21.77 1.94
CA ALA A 411 -30.59 21.79 1.33
C ALA A 411 -30.71 22.80 0.15
N LYS A 412 -29.90 23.88 0.15
CA LYS A 412 -29.83 24.84 -0.97
C LYS A 412 -29.42 24.18 -2.31
N ALA A 413 -28.77 23.02 -2.29
CA ALA A 413 -28.40 22.25 -3.47
C ALA A 413 -29.61 21.58 -4.17
N VAL A 414 -30.71 21.33 -3.45
CA VAL A 414 -31.82 20.51 -3.95
C VAL A 414 -32.46 21.13 -5.19
N GLU A 415 -32.76 22.42 -5.17
CA GLU A 415 -33.48 23.06 -6.27
C GLU A 415 -32.64 23.12 -7.56
N PRO A 416 -31.35 23.53 -7.55
CA PRO A 416 -30.48 23.41 -8.72
C PRO A 416 -30.39 21.99 -9.28
N LEU A 417 -30.28 20.98 -8.40
CA LEU A 417 -30.23 19.57 -8.83
C LEU A 417 -31.56 19.08 -9.40
N ALA A 418 -32.70 19.47 -8.81
CA ALA A 418 -34.02 19.08 -9.27
C ALA A 418 -34.30 19.54 -10.71
N ARG A 419 -33.84 20.74 -11.08
CA ARG A 419 -33.97 21.27 -12.46
C ARG A 419 -33.27 20.39 -13.50
N LEU A 420 -32.18 19.72 -13.12
CA LEU A 420 -31.47 18.81 -14.03
C LEU A 420 -32.28 17.57 -14.41
N GLY A 421 -33.39 17.25 -13.72
CA GLY A 421 -34.29 16.18 -14.15
C GLY A 421 -34.89 16.37 -15.54
N GLY A 422 -34.90 17.60 -16.07
CA GLY A 422 -35.31 17.89 -17.45
C GLY A 422 -34.18 17.88 -18.49
N HIS A 423 -32.94 17.59 -18.09
CA HIS A 423 -31.78 17.71 -18.98
C HIS A 423 -31.80 16.69 -20.13
N ALA A 424 -31.32 17.07 -21.33
CA ALA A 424 -31.35 16.21 -22.52
C ALA A 424 -30.46 14.95 -22.35
N ASP A 425 -29.25 15.13 -21.82
CA ASP A 425 -28.31 14.04 -21.55
C ASP A 425 -28.67 13.28 -20.26
N TRP A 426 -28.84 11.95 -20.39
CA TRP A 426 -29.16 11.07 -19.27
C TRP A 426 -28.06 11.02 -18.20
N LYS A 427 -26.79 11.24 -18.57
CA LYS A 427 -25.66 11.21 -17.64
C LYS A 427 -25.77 12.33 -16.61
N VAL A 428 -26.21 13.51 -17.06
CA VAL A 428 -26.47 14.67 -16.19
C VAL A 428 -27.70 14.42 -15.32
N ARG A 429 -28.79 13.85 -15.87
CA ARG A 429 -29.98 13.49 -15.08
C ARG A 429 -29.67 12.45 -13.99
N ALA A 430 -28.89 11.41 -14.33
CA ALA A 430 -28.47 10.40 -13.37
C ALA A 430 -27.52 10.98 -12.31
N ALA A 431 -26.63 11.90 -12.70
CA ALA A 431 -25.78 12.61 -11.74
C ALA A 431 -26.58 13.53 -10.81
N ALA A 432 -27.69 14.10 -11.27
CA ALA A 432 -28.64 14.83 -10.43
C ALA A 432 -29.31 13.91 -9.39
N ALA A 433 -29.71 12.69 -9.78
CA ALA A 433 -30.22 11.69 -8.85
C ALA A 433 -29.17 11.32 -7.78
N ALA A 434 -27.92 11.08 -8.21
CA ALA A 434 -26.79 10.85 -7.32
C ALA A 434 -26.59 12.02 -6.33
N GLY A 435 -26.52 13.25 -6.85
CA GLY A 435 -26.37 14.47 -6.07
C GLY A 435 -27.50 14.65 -5.05
N LEU A 436 -28.76 14.52 -5.46
CA LEU A 436 -29.94 14.59 -4.58
C LEU A 436 -29.88 13.55 -3.45
N GLY A 437 -29.44 12.33 -3.78
CA GLY A 437 -29.20 11.27 -2.81
C GLY A 437 -28.05 11.57 -1.84
N TYR A 438 -27.11 12.45 -2.19
CA TYR A 438 -26.06 12.92 -1.28
C TYR A 438 -26.50 14.08 -0.38
N VAL A 439 -27.51 14.88 -0.77
CA VAL A 439 -27.94 16.02 0.06
C VAL A 439 -28.55 15.57 1.40
N LEU A 440 -29.12 14.36 1.47
CA LEU A 440 -29.79 13.81 2.65
C LEU A 440 -30.89 14.75 3.21
N SER A 441 -31.67 15.36 2.32
CA SER A 441 -32.74 16.30 2.67
C SER A 441 -34.11 15.74 2.30
N ARG A 442 -35.12 15.98 3.15
CA ARG A 442 -36.52 15.67 2.84
C ARG A 442 -36.99 16.34 1.55
N GLN A 443 -36.43 17.51 1.21
CA GLN A 443 -36.77 18.25 0.00
C GLN A 443 -36.29 17.51 -1.28
N ALA A 444 -35.34 16.59 -1.15
CA ALA A 444 -34.85 15.79 -2.27
C ALA A 444 -35.80 14.65 -2.66
N ILE A 445 -36.77 14.28 -1.80
CA ILE A 445 -37.65 13.13 -2.05
C ILE A 445 -38.52 13.34 -3.30
N PRO A 446 -39.30 14.43 -3.46
CA PRO A 446 -40.13 14.58 -4.65
C PRO A 446 -39.33 14.61 -5.98
N PRO A 447 -38.20 15.33 -6.09
CA PRO A 447 -37.35 15.27 -7.29
C PRO A 447 -36.80 13.88 -7.58
N LEU A 448 -36.42 13.11 -6.55
CA LEU A 448 -35.95 11.73 -6.72
C LEU A 448 -37.07 10.79 -7.23
N ILE A 449 -38.31 10.96 -6.75
CA ILE A 449 -39.47 10.21 -7.24
C ILE A 449 -39.70 10.48 -8.73
N ALA A 450 -39.54 11.73 -9.17
CA ALA A 450 -39.63 12.08 -10.59
C ALA A 450 -38.53 11.39 -11.43
N LEU A 451 -37.30 11.28 -10.91
CA LEU A 451 -36.18 10.63 -11.59
C LEU A 451 -36.32 9.10 -11.66
N VAL A 452 -37.04 8.48 -10.70
CA VAL A 452 -37.42 7.07 -10.78
C VAL A 452 -38.34 6.78 -11.98
N ALA A 453 -39.14 7.76 -12.41
CA ALA A 453 -40.00 7.66 -13.58
C ALA A 453 -39.30 7.99 -14.92
N ASP A 454 -37.98 8.21 -14.93
CA ASP A 454 -37.24 8.56 -16.15
C ASP A 454 -37.28 7.44 -17.19
N LYS A 455 -37.13 7.76 -18.48
CA LYS A 455 -37.09 6.76 -19.55
C LYS A 455 -35.79 5.95 -19.61
N HIS A 456 -34.70 6.43 -19.01
CA HIS A 456 -33.38 5.82 -19.09
C HIS A 456 -33.07 5.00 -17.83
N ALA A 457 -32.75 3.72 -18.00
CA ALA A 457 -32.57 2.76 -16.90
C ALA A 457 -31.56 3.22 -15.83
N ILE A 458 -30.44 3.86 -16.23
CA ILE A 458 -29.44 4.36 -15.27
C ILE A 458 -30.01 5.50 -14.40
N VAL A 459 -30.87 6.36 -14.96
CA VAL A 459 -31.50 7.45 -14.20
C VAL A 459 -32.51 6.87 -13.21
N GLN A 460 -33.33 5.91 -13.65
CA GLN A 460 -34.26 5.19 -12.78
C GLN A 460 -33.52 4.50 -11.62
N GLY A 461 -32.46 3.75 -11.94
CA GLY A 461 -31.66 3.01 -10.96
C GLY A 461 -30.98 3.94 -9.96
N ALA A 462 -30.37 5.04 -10.42
CA ALA A 462 -29.75 6.03 -9.54
C ALA A 462 -30.79 6.73 -8.64
N GLY A 463 -31.97 7.07 -9.18
CA GLY A 463 -33.08 7.65 -8.41
C GLY A 463 -33.63 6.69 -7.36
N TYR A 464 -33.85 5.43 -7.75
CA TYR A 464 -34.31 4.36 -6.87
C TYR A 464 -33.33 4.15 -5.72
N LYS A 465 -32.04 3.99 -6.03
CA LYS A 465 -31.01 3.74 -5.02
C LYS A 465 -30.81 4.92 -4.09
N ALA A 466 -30.94 6.14 -4.60
CA ALA A 466 -30.96 7.34 -3.78
C ALA A 466 -32.18 7.38 -2.84
N LEU A 467 -33.39 7.06 -3.31
CA LEU A 467 -34.57 6.96 -2.46
C LEU A 467 -34.42 5.86 -1.41
N GLN A 468 -34.00 4.65 -1.81
CA GLN A 468 -33.80 3.52 -0.91
C GLN A 468 -32.81 3.88 0.19
N TYR A 469 -31.71 4.55 -0.16
CA TYR A 469 -30.71 4.99 0.81
C TYR A 469 -31.25 6.03 1.78
N VAL A 470 -31.88 7.09 1.27
CA VAL A 470 -32.34 8.22 2.09
C VAL A 470 -33.55 7.86 2.96
N THR A 471 -34.43 6.98 2.48
CA THR A 471 -35.70 6.64 3.13
C THR A 471 -35.69 5.32 3.89
N ARG A 472 -34.73 4.43 3.59
CA ARG A 472 -34.71 3.03 4.06
C ARG A 472 -35.93 2.20 3.66
N GLN A 473 -36.67 2.63 2.64
CA GLN A 473 -37.77 1.87 2.04
C GLN A 473 -37.33 1.25 0.71
N ASP A 474 -38.05 0.21 0.27
CA ASP A 474 -37.79 -0.41 -1.03
C ASP A 474 -39.10 -0.62 -1.80
N PHE A 475 -39.33 0.24 -2.79
CA PHE A 475 -40.40 0.09 -3.76
C PHE A 475 -39.84 -0.09 -5.19
N GLY A 476 -38.55 -0.45 -5.32
CA GLY A 476 -37.87 -0.53 -6.60
C GLY A 476 -37.99 0.76 -7.41
N THR A 477 -38.20 0.60 -8.72
CA THR A 477 -38.40 1.71 -9.67
C THR A 477 -39.87 2.12 -9.84
N ASP A 478 -40.76 1.76 -8.90
CA ASP A 478 -42.19 2.13 -8.96
C ASP A 478 -42.43 3.55 -8.40
N ALA A 479 -42.49 4.54 -9.29
CA ALA A 479 -42.74 5.93 -8.92
C ALA A 479 -44.12 6.17 -8.27
N GLN A 480 -45.14 5.36 -8.59
CA GLN A 480 -46.47 5.51 -7.98
C GLN A 480 -46.46 5.03 -6.53
N ALA A 481 -45.83 3.89 -6.26
CA ALA A 481 -45.65 3.38 -4.91
C ALA A 481 -44.86 4.37 -4.04
N TRP A 482 -43.76 4.91 -4.57
CA TRP A 482 -43.00 5.97 -3.91
C TRP A 482 -43.84 7.23 -3.64
N GLY A 483 -44.65 7.68 -4.60
CA GLY A 483 -45.51 8.85 -4.45
C GLY A 483 -46.60 8.67 -3.39
N GLY A 484 -47.21 7.47 -3.36
CA GLY A 484 -48.20 7.11 -2.34
C GLY A 484 -47.59 7.06 -0.95
N TRP A 485 -46.41 6.44 -0.81
CA TRP A 485 -45.68 6.41 0.45
C TRP A 485 -45.29 7.82 0.91
N TRP A 486 -44.76 8.66 0.03
CA TRP A 486 -44.35 10.03 0.38
C TRP A 486 -45.51 10.87 0.87
N SER A 487 -46.65 10.83 0.17
CA SER A 487 -47.87 11.56 0.56
C SER A 487 -48.37 11.18 1.96
N ALA A 488 -48.17 9.92 2.38
CA ALA A 488 -48.54 9.45 3.71
C ALA A 488 -47.51 9.79 4.81
N ASN A 489 -46.25 10.07 4.46
CA ASN A 489 -45.14 10.14 5.41
C ASN A 489 -44.42 11.50 5.47
N GLU A 490 -44.66 12.41 4.53
CA GLU A 490 -43.92 13.69 4.39
C GLU A 490 -43.79 14.48 5.70
N SER A 491 -44.88 14.65 6.43
CA SER A 491 -44.92 15.47 7.66
C SER A 491 -44.09 14.91 8.82
N LYS A 492 -43.76 13.61 8.79
CA LYS A 492 -43.04 12.90 9.86
C LYS A 492 -41.69 12.36 9.40
N PHE A 493 -41.36 12.50 8.12
CA PHE A 493 -40.15 11.90 7.55
C PHE A 493 -38.89 12.65 7.96
N THR A 494 -37.94 11.89 8.49
CA THR A 494 -36.56 12.33 8.73
C THR A 494 -35.64 11.50 7.84
N PRO A 495 -34.80 12.13 6.99
CA PRO A 495 -33.80 11.43 6.20
C PRO A 495 -32.86 10.58 7.06
N TYR A 496 -32.44 9.43 6.52
CA TYR A 496 -31.40 8.63 7.14
C TYR A 496 -30.10 9.45 7.32
N ASN A 497 -29.55 9.42 8.54
CA ASN A 497 -28.30 10.09 8.90
C ASN A 497 -27.18 9.06 9.13
N PRO A 498 -26.23 8.87 8.18
CA PRO A 498 -25.13 7.94 8.35
C PRO A 498 -24.25 8.28 9.56
N ALA A 499 -24.07 9.56 9.90
CA ALA A 499 -23.21 10.00 11.00
C ALA A 499 -23.67 9.48 12.38
N GLU A 500 -24.97 9.24 12.58
CA GLU A 500 -25.50 8.67 13.82
C GLU A 500 -25.18 7.19 13.96
N THR A 501 -25.34 6.42 12.88
CA THR A 501 -24.95 5.01 12.84
C THR A 501 -23.46 4.86 13.19
N ILE A 502 -22.62 5.77 12.72
CA ILE A 502 -21.17 5.68 12.89
C ILE A 502 -20.72 6.07 14.28
N ARG A 503 -21.35 7.09 14.91
CA ARG A 503 -21.10 7.40 16.32
C ARG A 503 -21.40 6.21 17.24
N SER A 504 -22.40 5.39 16.90
CA SER A 504 -22.69 4.16 17.65
C SER A 504 -21.70 3.02 17.39
N LEU A 505 -21.01 3.03 16.25
CA LEU A 505 -20.01 2.01 15.86
C LEU A 505 -18.59 2.36 16.32
N ALA A 506 -18.19 3.64 16.27
CA ALA A 506 -16.87 4.12 16.68
C ALA A 506 -16.63 3.99 18.20
N SER A 507 -17.68 3.95 19.02
CA SER A 507 -17.58 3.65 20.45
C SER A 507 -17.16 2.20 20.75
N GLY A 508 -17.05 1.32 19.75
CA GLY A 508 -16.68 -0.08 19.90
C GLY A 508 -15.19 -0.43 19.71
N GLY A 509 -14.31 0.55 19.45
CA GLY A 509 -12.95 0.26 18.97
C GLY A 509 -12.97 -0.42 17.59
N TYR A 510 -11.81 -0.69 16.97
CA TYR A 510 -11.78 -1.46 15.72
C TYR A 510 -12.40 -2.83 15.97
N ALA A 511 -13.65 -2.93 15.55
CA ALA A 511 -14.54 -3.94 16.03
C ALA A 511 -14.30 -5.24 15.26
N THR A 512 -14.50 -6.33 15.99
CA THR A 512 -14.43 -7.73 15.57
C THR A 512 -15.01 -7.98 14.17
N ASP A 513 -14.69 -9.11 13.55
CA ASP A 513 -15.19 -9.55 12.22
C ASP A 513 -16.71 -9.34 12.03
N GLU A 514 -17.48 -9.34 13.12
CA GLU A 514 -18.93 -9.12 13.15
C GLU A 514 -19.37 -7.67 12.86
N THR A 515 -18.55 -6.66 13.17
CA THR A 515 -18.86 -5.25 12.87
C THR A 515 -18.46 -4.86 11.46
N VAL A 516 -17.37 -5.45 10.96
CA VAL A 516 -17.05 -5.42 9.54
C VAL A 516 -18.20 -6.08 8.76
N ALA A 517 -18.67 -7.26 9.16
CA ALA A 517 -19.80 -7.92 8.50
C ALA A 517 -21.08 -7.04 8.43
N LYS A 518 -21.44 -6.33 9.52
CA LYS A 518 -22.61 -5.41 9.54
C LYS A 518 -22.42 -4.17 8.67
N LEU A 519 -21.19 -3.67 8.55
CA LEU A 519 -20.87 -2.51 7.70
C LEU A 519 -20.92 -2.87 6.21
N PHE A 520 -20.47 -4.08 5.86
CA PHE A 520 -20.50 -4.59 4.49
C PHE A 520 -21.89 -5.07 4.07
N GLU A 521 -22.78 -5.37 5.03
CA GLU A 521 -24.13 -5.85 4.74
C GLU A 521 -24.87 -4.92 3.76
N ASN A 522 -24.84 -3.60 3.95
CA ASN A 522 -25.58 -2.67 3.10
C ASN A 522 -24.82 -2.22 1.83
N MET A 523 -23.65 -2.78 1.57
CA MET A 523 -22.84 -2.41 0.41
C MET A 523 -23.16 -3.28 -0.79
N GLU A 524 -23.45 -2.64 -1.91
CA GLU A 524 -23.78 -3.33 -3.14
C GLU A 524 -22.53 -3.50 -4.00
N ILE A 525 -22.08 -4.76 -4.08
CA ILE A 525 -20.98 -5.17 -4.94
C ILE A 525 -21.58 -5.80 -6.20
N VAL A 526 -21.24 -5.24 -7.36
CA VAL A 526 -21.67 -5.73 -8.68
C VAL A 526 -20.46 -6.32 -9.38
N VAL A 527 -20.51 -7.61 -9.73
CA VAL A 527 -19.48 -8.29 -10.51
C VAL A 527 -19.96 -8.39 -11.95
N VAL A 528 -19.21 -7.77 -12.87
CA VAL A 528 -19.37 -7.96 -14.31
C VAL A 528 -18.59 -9.20 -14.72
N ARG A 529 -19.34 -10.22 -15.17
CA ARG A 529 -18.79 -11.52 -15.54
C ARG A 529 -17.80 -11.38 -16.69
N GLY A 530 -16.63 -11.99 -16.51
CA GLY A 530 -15.59 -12.17 -17.51
C GLY A 530 -15.45 -13.64 -17.92
N ASN A 531 -14.42 -13.94 -18.69
CA ASN A 531 -14.16 -15.29 -19.20
C ASN A 531 -13.08 -16.04 -18.40
N TRP A 532 -12.23 -15.31 -17.67
CA TRP A 532 -10.98 -15.87 -17.10
C TRP A 532 -10.87 -15.68 -15.59
N ASP A 533 -11.16 -14.48 -15.08
CA ASP A 533 -11.19 -14.22 -13.65
C ASP A 533 -12.58 -14.49 -13.07
N HIS A 534 -12.63 -14.95 -11.82
CA HIS A 534 -13.85 -15.28 -11.08
C HIS A 534 -13.83 -14.67 -9.68
N VAL A 535 -13.68 -13.35 -9.58
CA VAL A 535 -13.64 -12.65 -8.29
C VAL A 535 -14.89 -12.91 -7.45
N GLU A 536 -16.03 -13.24 -8.06
CA GLU A 536 -17.26 -13.65 -7.37
C GLU A 536 -17.02 -14.81 -6.38
N GLN A 537 -16.16 -15.78 -6.74
CA GLN A 537 -15.83 -16.90 -5.86
C GLN A 537 -14.97 -16.45 -4.68
N VAL A 538 -14.05 -15.49 -4.92
CA VAL A 538 -13.28 -14.86 -3.85
C VAL A 538 -14.20 -14.09 -2.89
N LEU A 539 -15.20 -13.38 -3.42
CA LEU A 539 -16.20 -12.68 -2.61
C LEU A 539 -17.07 -13.65 -1.80
N ASP A 540 -17.48 -14.78 -2.38
CA ASP A 540 -18.21 -15.85 -1.67
C ASP A 540 -17.38 -16.40 -0.49
N ASP A 541 -16.10 -16.67 -0.71
CA ASP A 541 -15.17 -17.13 0.33
C ASP A 541 -14.97 -16.07 1.43
N LEU A 542 -14.93 -14.79 1.04
CA LEU A 542 -14.90 -13.65 1.97
C LEU A 542 -16.27 -13.34 2.61
N LYS A 543 -17.33 -14.08 2.24
CA LYS A 543 -18.71 -13.87 2.70
C LYS A 543 -19.24 -12.47 2.39
N LEU A 544 -18.81 -11.88 1.28
CA LEU A 544 -19.24 -10.58 0.80
C LEU A 544 -20.40 -10.74 -0.18
N ARG A 545 -21.56 -10.17 0.20
CA ARG A 545 -22.76 -10.19 -0.65
C ARG A 545 -22.49 -9.43 -1.94
N HIS A 546 -22.84 -10.05 -3.06
CA HIS A 546 -22.63 -9.46 -4.37
C HIS A 546 -23.68 -9.96 -5.37
N VAL A 547 -23.77 -9.27 -6.51
CA VAL A 547 -24.58 -9.68 -7.66
C VAL A 547 -23.70 -9.83 -8.88
N VAL A 548 -23.89 -10.92 -9.64
CA VAL A 548 -23.15 -11.16 -10.88
C VAL A 548 -24.04 -10.81 -12.07
N VAL A 549 -23.55 -9.97 -12.97
CA VAL A 549 -24.25 -9.56 -14.19
C VAL A 549 -23.41 -9.85 -15.43
N ALA A 550 -24.08 -10.13 -16.54
CA ALA A 550 -23.40 -10.14 -17.84
C ALA A 550 -23.02 -8.68 -18.24
N PRO A 551 -21.96 -8.46 -19.04
CA PRO A 551 -21.54 -7.13 -19.46
C PRO A 551 -22.66 -6.28 -20.07
N GLY A 552 -23.47 -6.87 -20.97
CA GLY A 552 -24.63 -6.19 -21.58
C GLY A 552 -25.78 -5.89 -20.62
N GLU A 553 -25.75 -6.42 -19.39
CA GLU A 553 -26.77 -6.24 -18.36
C GLU A 553 -26.35 -5.28 -17.24
N LEU A 554 -25.16 -4.66 -17.33
CA LEU A 554 -24.68 -3.73 -16.32
C LEU A 554 -25.69 -2.60 -16.02
N ALA A 555 -26.42 -2.13 -17.04
CA ALA A 555 -27.46 -1.12 -16.86
C ALA A 555 -28.63 -1.57 -15.98
N LYS A 556 -28.88 -2.88 -15.87
CA LYS A 556 -29.92 -3.47 -15.01
C LYS A 556 -29.48 -3.60 -13.55
N ALA A 557 -28.18 -3.40 -13.26
CA ALA A 557 -27.63 -3.47 -11.92
C ALA A 557 -27.93 -2.22 -11.05
N ASN A 558 -28.78 -1.31 -11.54
CA ASN A 558 -29.13 -0.04 -10.87
C ASN A 558 -27.89 0.77 -10.48
N LEU A 559 -27.01 0.98 -11.46
CA LEU A 559 -25.74 1.68 -11.30
C LEU A 559 -25.90 3.01 -10.55
N ASN A 560 -25.21 3.14 -9.43
CA ASN A 560 -25.28 4.32 -8.57
C ASN A 560 -23.95 4.52 -7.84
N PRO A 561 -23.61 5.74 -7.41
CA PRO A 561 -22.25 6.03 -6.93
C PRO A 561 -21.94 5.44 -5.54
N ARG A 562 -22.84 4.66 -4.92
CA ARG A 562 -22.62 3.90 -3.67
C ARG A 562 -22.20 2.46 -3.86
N GLN A 563 -22.16 2.00 -5.10
CA GLN A 563 -21.73 0.65 -5.42
C GLN A 563 -20.21 0.54 -5.56
N VAL A 564 -19.75 -0.71 -5.45
CA VAL A 564 -18.47 -1.17 -5.97
C VAL A 564 -18.75 -2.05 -7.18
N VAL A 565 -18.11 -1.77 -8.32
CA VAL A 565 -18.21 -2.57 -9.54
C VAL A 565 -16.87 -3.26 -9.78
N LEU A 566 -16.90 -4.58 -9.93
CA LEU A 566 -15.76 -5.43 -10.24
C LEU A 566 -15.92 -5.94 -11.67
N VAL A 567 -14.97 -5.66 -12.55
CA VAL A 567 -14.97 -6.15 -13.94
C VAL A 567 -13.91 -7.23 -14.09
N ASN A 568 -14.35 -8.48 -14.19
CA ASN A 568 -13.46 -9.61 -14.40
C ASN A 568 -12.78 -9.56 -15.77
N CYS A 569 -11.59 -10.11 -15.85
CA CYS A 569 -10.84 -10.28 -17.09
C CYS A 569 -11.65 -11.00 -18.19
N GLY A 570 -11.56 -10.48 -19.42
CA GLY A 570 -12.25 -11.02 -20.60
C GLY A 570 -13.71 -10.56 -20.77
N ALA A 571 -14.21 -9.65 -19.92
CA ALA A 571 -15.52 -9.03 -20.11
C ALA A 571 -15.52 -8.07 -21.32
N PRO A 572 -16.37 -8.27 -22.36
CA PRO A 572 -16.49 -7.31 -23.46
C PRO A 572 -17.09 -5.99 -22.98
N VAL A 573 -16.25 -4.96 -22.90
CA VAL A 573 -16.64 -3.58 -22.58
C VAL A 573 -16.57 -2.74 -23.85
N ASP A 574 -17.74 -2.46 -24.43
CA ASP A 574 -17.87 -1.52 -25.55
C ASP A 574 -17.91 -0.06 -25.06
N GLU A 575 -17.96 0.92 -25.98
CA GLU A 575 -17.97 2.34 -25.59
C GLU A 575 -19.21 2.71 -24.76
N LYS A 576 -20.35 2.03 -24.96
CA LYS A 576 -21.56 2.30 -24.18
C LYS A 576 -21.38 1.88 -22.72
N ILE A 577 -20.78 0.71 -22.48
CA ILE A 577 -20.45 0.23 -21.13
C ILE A 577 -19.34 1.10 -20.53
N ALA A 578 -18.29 1.44 -21.30
CA ALA A 578 -17.22 2.31 -20.85
C ALA A 578 -17.75 3.70 -20.44
N GLU A 579 -18.69 4.28 -21.19
CA GLU A 579 -19.35 5.53 -20.83
C GLU A 579 -20.13 5.42 -19.51
N MET A 580 -20.85 4.30 -19.28
CA MET A 580 -21.55 4.05 -18.02
C MET A 580 -20.58 3.94 -16.83
N LEU A 581 -19.48 3.20 -17.00
CA LEU A 581 -18.43 3.06 -15.98
C LEU A 581 -17.74 4.40 -15.69
N ARG A 582 -17.50 5.20 -16.73
CA ARG A 582 -16.92 6.55 -16.62
C ARG A 582 -17.83 7.45 -15.80
N TRP A 583 -19.13 7.46 -16.10
CA TRP A 583 -20.13 8.19 -15.31
C TRP A 583 -20.22 7.69 -13.86
N PHE A 584 -20.22 6.36 -13.67
CA PHE A 584 -20.31 5.73 -12.35
C PHE A 584 -19.15 6.16 -11.45
N VAL A 585 -17.90 6.05 -11.92
CA VAL A 585 -16.73 6.48 -11.14
C VAL A 585 -16.74 7.98 -10.95
N LEU A 586 -17.05 8.76 -12.00
CA LEU A 586 -17.10 10.22 -11.93
C LEU A 586 -18.03 10.72 -10.81
N THR A 587 -19.17 10.06 -10.62
CA THR A 587 -20.18 10.48 -9.63
C THR A 587 -19.94 9.94 -8.21
N GLY A 588 -18.93 9.09 -7.99
CA GLY A 588 -18.55 8.57 -6.66
C GLY A 588 -18.39 7.06 -6.55
N GLY A 589 -18.68 6.33 -7.63
CA GLY A 589 -18.57 4.88 -7.70
C GLY A 589 -17.13 4.38 -7.65
N TYR A 590 -16.97 3.14 -7.19
CA TYR A 590 -15.67 2.48 -7.09
C TYR A 590 -15.58 1.34 -8.09
N LEU A 591 -14.61 1.40 -9.00
CA LEU A 591 -14.40 0.41 -10.06
C LEU A 591 -13.13 -0.36 -9.80
N MET A 592 -13.18 -1.69 -9.82
CA MET A 592 -12.01 -2.55 -9.77
C MET A 592 -12.01 -3.49 -11.00
N SER A 593 -10.83 -3.78 -11.55
CA SER A 593 -10.71 -4.65 -12.73
C SER A 593 -9.39 -5.44 -12.72
N THR A 594 -9.32 -6.51 -13.52
CA THR A 594 -8.17 -7.41 -13.55
C THR A 594 -7.65 -7.74 -14.95
N ASP A 595 -6.33 -7.91 -15.04
CA ASP A 595 -5.53 -8.37 -16.18
C ASP A 595 -5.92 -7.73 -17.52
N TRP A 596 -6.51 -8.47 -18.46
CA TRP A 596 -6.81 -7.97 -19.82
C TRP A 596 -7.81 -6.82 -19.82
N ALA A 597 -8.55 -6.64 -18.72
CA ALA A 597 -9.43 -5.48 -18.55
C ALA A 597 -8.66 -4.15 -18.61
N ILE A 598 -7.32 -4.13 -18.57
CA ILE A 598 -6.53 -2.93 -18.89
C ILE A 598 -6.89 -2.36 -20.27
N GLN A 599 -7.04 -3.21 -21.29
CA GLN A 599 -7.34 -2.79 -22.66
C GLN A 599 -8.82 -2.45 -22.83
N ASP A 600 -9.70 -3.38 -22.47
CA ASP A 600 -11.11 -3.26 -22.80
C ASP A 600 -11.88 -2.40 -21.79
N THR A 601 -11.47 -2.36 -20.53
CA THR A 601 -12.16 -1.59 -19.49
C THR A 601 -11.42 -0.29 -19.19
N ILE A 602 -10.17 -0.36 -18.72
CA ILE A 602 -9.47 0.82 -18.21
C ILE A 602 -9.12 1.81 -19.32
N GLN A 603 -8.47 1.38 -20.41
CA GLN A 603 -8.08 2.27 -21.50
C GLN A 603 -9.29 2.93 -22.18
N ARG A 604 -10.40 2.21 -22.34
CA ARG A 604 -11.64 2.77 -22.92
C ARG A 604 -12.34 3.73 -21.96
N THR A 605 -12.40 3.38 -20.68
CA THR A 605 -13.10 4.20 -19.67
C THR A 605 -12.29 5.46 -19.32
N PHE A 606 -10.97 5.33 -19.20
CA PHE A 606 -10.03 6.38 -18.78
C PHE A 606 -8.85 6.51 -19.76
N PRO A 607 -9.11 7.00 -20.99
CA PRO A 607 -8.06 7.13 -22.00
C PRO A 607 -6.94 8.06 -21.53
N GLY A 608 -5.69 7.67 -21.79
CA GLY A 608 -4.49 8.44 -21.45
C GLY A 608 -4.04 8.34 -19.98
N MET A 609 -4.64 7.46 -19.16
CA MET A 609 -4.20 7.23 -17.78
C MET A 609 -3.18 6.10 -17.69
N ALA A 610 -3.52 4.94 -18.20
CA ALA A 610 -2.66 3.76 -18.28
C ALA A 610 -3.06 2.93 -19.50
N LYS A 611 -2.10 2.18 -20.04
CA LYS A 611 -2.32 1.29 -21.17
C LYS A 611 -1.64 -0.06 -21.00
N ALA A 612 -2.11 -1.01 -21.80
CA ALA A 612 -1.45 -2.29 -21.94
C ALA A 612 -0.09 -2.15 -22.64
N TYR A 613 0.90 -2.84 -22.10
CA TYR A 613 2.26 -2.85 -22.60
C TYR A 613 2.42 -3.87 -23.73
N ASN A 614 2.59 -3.38 -24.96
CA ASN A 614 2.48 -4.19 -26.18
C ASN A 614 3.78 -4.90 -26.62
N LYS A 615 4.83 -4.98 -25.78
CA LYS A 615 6.11 -5.62 -26.17
C LYS A 615 6.23 -7.12 -25.84
N GLY A 616 5.12 -7.77 -25.51
CA GLY A 616 5.05 -9.20 -25.23
C GLY A 616 4.31 -9.49 -23.93
N ALA A 617 3.57 -10.60 -23.90
CA ALA A 617 2.81 -11.02 -22.73
C ALA A 617 3.71 -11.82 -21.76
N THR A 618 3.30 -11.92 -20.49
CA THR A 618 4.05 -12.73 -19.51
C THR A 618 3.94 -14.23 -19.79
N ALA A 619 4.94 -14.98 -19.35
CA ALA A 619 4.80 -16.44 -19.24
C ALA A 619 3.92 -16.78 -18.02
N ASP A 620 3.55 -18.06 -17.89
CA ASP A 620 3.05 -18.61 -16.63
C ASP A 620 4.15 -18.49 -15.57
N ASP A 621 3.99 -17.57 -14.63
CA ASP A 621 5.09 -17.18 -13.73
C ASP A 621 4.56 -16.71 -12.37
N VAL A 622 5.43 -16.72 -11.37
CA VAL A 622 5.14 -16.16 -10.04
C VAL A 622 6.23 -15.15 -9.73
N VAL A 623 5.82 -13.94 -9.35
CA VAL A 623 6.75 -12.86 -9.02
C VAL A 623 6.51 -12.36 -7.59
N ALA A 624 7.60 -12.07 -6.89
CA ALA A 624 7.53 -11.32 -5.64
C ALA A 624 7.05 -9.89 -5.91
N ILE A 625 6.23 -9.38 -5.01
CA ILE A 625 5.65 -8.03 -5.11
C ILE A 625 5.93 -7.22 -3.87
N GLU A 626 5.99 -5.90 -4.04
CA GLU A 626 6.36 -4.98 -2.98
C GLU A 626 5.43 -3.75 -2.97
N PRO A 627 5.10 -3.19 -1.79
CA PRO A 627 4.32 -1.96 -1.72
C PRO A 627 5.14 -0.80 -2.29
N SER A 628 4.55 -0.01 -3.19
CA SER A 628 5.16 1.20 -3.78
C SER A 628 4.53 2.50 -3.27
N SER A 629 3.54 2.38 -2.39
CA SER A 629 2.87 3.50 -1.73
C SER A 629 2.50 3.14 -0.29
N ARG A 630 2.06 4.14 0.49
CA ARG A 630 1.45 3.95 1.82
C ARG A 630 -0.07 4.08 1.77
N ASP A 631 -0.66 3.84 0.60
CA ASP A 631 -2.10 3.97 0.42
C ASP A 631 -2.85 3.00 1.37
N PRO A 632 -3.94 3.44 2.03
CA PRO A 632 -4.75 2.58 2.90
C PRO A 632 -5.23 1.28 2.26
N LEU A 633 -5.33 1.21 0.93
CA LEU A 633 -5.66 -0.01 0.18
C LEU A 633 -4.69 -1.16 0.44
N LEU A 634 -3.46 -0.89 0.87
CA LEU A 634 -2.44 -1.91 1.13
C LEU A 634 -2.33 -2.30 2.61
N ALA A 635 -3.17 -1.73 3.48
CA ALA A 635 -3.15 -2.03 4.90
C ALA A 635 -3.38 -3.54 5.16
N GLY A 636 -2.41 -4.18 5.83
CA GLY A 636 -2.46 -5.61 6.16
C GLY A 636 -2.17 -6.56 5.01
N VAL A 637 -1.81 -6.07 3.81
CA VAL A 637 -1.45 -6.94 2.67
C VAL A 637 -0.02 -7.48 2.81
N PHE A 638 0.92 -6.67 3.32
CA PHE A 638 2.34 -7.04 3.40
C PHE A 638 2.75 -7.25 4.86
N ALA A 639 2.85 -8.52 5.29
CA ALA A 639 3.43 -8.85 6.59
C ALA A 639 4.96 -8.64 6.56
N PRO A 640 5.60 -8.10 7.61
CA PRO A 640 7.02 -7.74 7.58
C PRO A 640 8.00 -8.87 7.22
N HIS A 641 7.66 -10.11 7.57
CA HIS A 641 8.49 -11.30 7.36
C HIS A 641 8.10 -12.09 6.10
N ALA A 642 6.96 -11.76 5.49
CA ALA A 642 6.42 -12.52 4.35
C ALA A 642 6.86 -11.90 3.03
N GLN A 643 7.32 -12.75 2.11
CA GLN A 643 7.49 -12.36 0.72
C GLN A 643 6.21 -12.67 -0.03
N VAL A 644 5.33 -11.68 -0.11
CA VAL A 644 4.08 -11.77 -0.88
C VAL A 644 4.41 -11.95 -2.35
N LYS A 645 3.73 -12.88 -3.00
CA LYS A 645 3.91 -13.21 -4.41
C LYS A 645 2.58 -13.19 -5.11
N VAL A 646 2.59 -12.87 -6.40
CA VAL A 646 1.41 -12.96 -7.25
C VAL A 646 1.71 -13.87 -8.41
N TRP A 647 0.71 -14.66 -8.78
CA TRP A 647 0.73 -15.44 -9.98
C TRP A 647 0.39 -14.58 -11.20
N LEU A 648 1.16 -14.70 -12.27
CA LEU A 648 0.91 -14.10 -13.56
C LEU A 648 0.50 -15.23 -14.48
N GLU A 649 -0.78 -15.24 -14.88
CA GLU A 649 -1.27 -16.26 -15.78
C GLU A 649 -0.64 -16.10 -17.17
N ILE A 650 -0.70 -17.17 -17.98
CA ILE A 650 -0.26 -17.13 -19.37
C ILE A 650 -0.90 -15.92 -20.06
N GLN A 651 -0.06 -15.03 -20.57
CA GLN A 651 -0.44 -13.79 -21.23
C GLN A 651 -1.03 -12.68 -20.33
N SER A 652 -0.64 -12.54 -19.07
CA SER A 652 -0.99 -11.31 -18.34
C SER A 652 -0.40 -10.07 -19.01
N PHE A 653 -1.21 -9.01 -19.14
CA PHE A 653 -0.84 -7.81 -19.89
C PHE A 653 -0.09 -6.85 -18.99
N GLY A 654 1.13 -6.51 -19.39
CA GLY A 654 1.91 -5.52 -18.67
C GLY A 654 1.22 -4.16 -18.63
N ILE A 655 1.49 -3.38 -17.58
CA ILE A 655 0.90 -2.06 -17.38
C ILE A 655 1.95 -0.98 -17.67
N GLU A 656 1.59 -0.01 -18.52
CA GLU A 656 2.33 1.23 -18.73
C GLU A 656 1.50 2.42 -18.26
N ILE A 657 2.03 3.21 -17.31
CA ILE A 657 1.37 4.42 -16.82
C ILE A 657 1.63 5.57 -17.80
N GLU A 658 0.54 6.15 -18.33
CA GLU A 658 0.62 7.26 -19.29
C GLU A 658 0.54 8.62 -18.59
N ASN A 659 -0.31 8.72 -17.56
CA ASN A 659 -0.43 9.93 -16.74
C ASN A 659 -0.06 9.66 -15.27
N PRO A 660 1.20 9.89 -14.87
CA PRO A 660 1.66 9.64 -13.50
C PRO A 660 1.16 10.68 -12.48
N TYR A 661 0.46 11.73 -12.91
CA TYR A 661 -0.11 12.75 -12.00
C TYR A 661 -1.55 12.43 -11.59
N ALA A 662 -2.25 11.64 -12.40
CA ALA A 662 -3.63 11.19 -12.12
C ALA A 662 -3.71 9.69 -11.77
N THR A 663 -2.58 8.97 -11.87
CA THR A 663 -2.50 7.54 -11.61
C THR A 663 -1.46 7.26 -10.53
N GLN A 664 -1.83 6.50 -9.52
CA GLN A 664 -0.95 6.09 -8.44
C GLN A 664 -0.63 4.59 -8.55
N VAL A 665 0.64 4.26 -8.72
CA VAL A 665 1.09 2.86 -8.60
C VAL A 665 1.12 2.49 -7.12
N LEU A 666 0.38 1.44 -6.77
CA LEU A 666 0.19 0.96 -5.40
C LEU A 666 1.18 -0.16 -5.06
N VAL A 667 1.35 -1.10 -5.98
CA VAL A 667 2.23 -2.26 -5.85
C VAL A 667 3.05 -2.39 -7.13
N ASP A 668 4.34 -2.65 -6.97
CA ASP A 668 5.23 -2.98 -8.07
C ASP A 668 6.09 -4.22 -7.76
N SER A 669 6.89 -4.65 -8.73
CA SER A 669 7.74 -5.85 -8.63
C SER A 669 9.10 -5.64 -9.28
N MET A 670 10.17 -5.80 -8.49
CA MET A 670 11.53 -5.82 -9.02
C MET A 670 11.77 -7.04 -9.93
N GLU A 671 11.20 -8.20 -9.58
CA GLU A 671 11.35 -9.43 -10.35
C GLU A 671 10.67 -9.29 -11.72
N LEU A 672 9.47 -8.71 -11.76
CA LEU A 672 8.78 -8.39 -13.01
C LEU A 672 9.63 -7.44 -13.87
N LYS A 673 10.23 -6.41 -13.26
CA LYS A 673 11.08 -5.43 -13.96
C LYS A 673 12.29 -6.09 -14.59
N GLN A 674 12.90 -7.04 -13.88
CA GLN A 674 14.06 -7.78 -14.37
C GLN A 674 13.72 -8.75 -15.50
N LYS A 675 12.60 -9.47 -15.38
CA LYS A 675 12.19 -10.51 -16.34
C LYS A 675 11.54 -9.93 -17.60
N TYR A 676 10.68 -8.92 -17.45
CA TYR A 676 9.80 -8.43 -18.51
C TYR A 676 9.99 -6.95 -18.86
N GLY A 677 10.74 -6.18 -18.06
CA GLY A 677 11.01 -4.76 -18.33
C GLY A 677 9.94 -3.77 -17.86
N LEU A 678 8.88 -4.28 -17.22
CA LEU A 678 7.80 -3.50 -16.58
C LEU A 678 7.70 -3.88 -15.09
N ASP A 679 7.13 -3.01 -14.28
CA ASP A 679 7.18 -3.12 -12.82
C ASP A 679 5.81 -3.06 -12.14
N THR A 680 4.83 -2.41 -12.76
CA THR A 680 3.54 -2.10 -12.13
C THR A 680 2.67 -3.35 -12.01
N ILE A 681 2.24 -3.64 -10.78
CA ILE A 681 1.33 -4.75 -10.47
C ILE A 681 -0.08 -4.20 -10.21
N TYR A 682 -0.22 -3.25 -9.28
CA TYR A 682 -1.49 -2.59 -8.96
C TYR A 682 -1.37 -1.08 -9.12
N PHE A 683 -2.40 -0.44 -9.66
CA PHE A 683 -2.53 1.01 -9.64
C PHE A 683 -3.97 1.46 -9.38
N SER A 684 -4.12 2.72 -9.00
CA SER A 684 -5.41 3.39 -8.87
C SER A 684 -5.45 4.70 -9.65
N ILE A 685 -6.66 5.10 -10.05
CA ILE A 685 -6.97 6.38 -10.70
C ILE A 685 -8.06 7.05 -9.87
N GLU A 686 -7.85 8.30 -9.47
CA GLU A 686 -8.93 9.13 -8.94
C GLU A 686 -9.62 9.87 -10.09
N HIS A 687 -10.93 9.69 -10.22
CA HIS A 687 -11.71 10.33 -11.29
C HIS A 687 -13.06 10.81 -10.77
N GLY A 688 -13.31 12.13 -10.88
CA GLY A 688 -14.49 12.72 -10.26
C GLY A 688 -14.49 12.53 -8.75
N LEU A 689 -15.55 11.97 -8.20
CA LEU A 689 -15.67 11.70 -6.76
C LEU A 689 -15.33 10.25 -6.38
N GLY A 690 -15.12 9.39 -7.39
CA GLY A 690 -14.86 7.96 -7.22
C GLY A 690 -13.39 7.58 -7.43
N LYS A 691 -13.16 6.28 -7.49
CA LYS A 691 -11.83 5.68 -7.66
C LYS A 691 -11.92 4.45 -8.57
N ALA A 692 -10.94 4.30 -9.45
CA ALA A 692 -10.71 3.06 -10.19
C ALA A 692 -9.44 2.36 -9.67
N PHE A 693 -9.44 1.04 -9.61
CA PHE A 693 -8.31 0.19 -9.28
C PHE A 693 -8.14 -0.86 -10.38
N HIS A 694 -6.89 -1.17 -10.72
CA HIS A 694 -6.60 -2.24 -11.66
C HIS A 694 -5.46 -3.11 -11.16
N SER A 695 -5.62 -4.43 -11.34
CA SER A 695 -4.62 -5.44 -11.06
C SER A 695 -4.12 -6.10 -12.34
N MET A 696 -2.81 -6.22 -12.51
CA MET A 696 -2.20 -7.00 -13.61
C MET A 696 -2.51 -8.49 -13.52
N SER A 697 -2.82 -8.99 -12.32
CA SER A 697 -3.07 -10.40 -12.04
C SER A 697 -4.56 -10.65 -11.74
N HIS A 698 -5.04 -11.86 -12.01
CA HIS A 698 -6.36 -12.30 -11.59
C HIS A 698 -6.47 -12.36 -10.06
N PHE A 699 -7.62 -12.04 -9.49
CA PHE A 699 -7.82 -12.30 -8.07
C PHE A 699 -8.13 -13.78 -7.83
N PHE A 700 -8.92 -14.40 -8.71
CA PHE A 700 -9.17 -15.82 -8.64
C PHE A 700 -7.97 -16.62 -9.18
N LEU A 701 -7.80 -17.86 -8.70
CA LEU A 701 -6.69 -18.76 -9.06
C LEU A 701 -5.28 -18.25 -8.72
N GLN A 702 -5.08 -17.51 -7.62
CA GLN A 702 -3.74 -17.25 -7.09
C GLN A 702 -3.02 -18.57 -6.73
N LYS A 703 -2.43 -19.22 -7.74
CA LYS A 703 -1.71 -20.49 -7.69
C LYS A 703 -0.26 -20.18 -7.32
N GLU A 704 -0.06 -19.55 -6.16
CA GLU A 704 1.21 -19.02 -5.67
C GLU A 704 2.30 -20.11 -5.45
N HIS A 705 2.74 -20.84 -6.47
CA HIS A 705 3.58 -22.04 -6.32
C HIS A 705 3.02 -23.14 -5.37
N LEU A 706 1.80 -23.02 -4.85
CA LEU A 706 1.13 -24.10 -4.10
C LEU A 706 1.09 -25.40 -4.91
N GLN A 707 1.08 -25.30 -6.24
CA GLN A 707 1.15 -26.46 -7.13
C GLN A 707 2.45 -27.26 -7.02
N SER A 708 3.59 -26.67 -6.64
CA SER A 708 4.86 -27.38 -6.46
C SER A 708 5.05 -27.94 -5.05
N VAL A 709 4.25 -27.49 -4.08
CA VAL A 709 4.28 -28.01 -2.71
C VAL A 709 3.80 -29.47 -2.68
N ARG A 710 4.55 -30.35 -1.99
CA ARG A 710 4.35 -31.81 -1.95
C ARG A 710 4.09 -32.36 -0.56
N SER A 711 4.39 -31.60 0.51
CA SER A 711 4.22 -32.07 1.89
C SER A 711 3.44 -31.10 2.76
N GLU A 712 2.87 -31.62 3.86
CA GLU A 712 2.20 -30.82 4.88
C GLU A 712 3.13 -29.76 5.47
N GLN A 713 4.39 -30.13 5.73
CA GLN A 713 5.39 -29.21 6.28
C GLN A 713 5.68 -28.06 5.31
N GLU A 714 5.83 -28.33 4.02
CA GLU A 714 6.02 -27.30 3.01
C GLU A 714 4.80 -26.36 2.90
N LEU A 715 3.57 -26.86 3.09
CA LEU A 715 2.37 -26.01 3.12
C LEU A 715 2.36 -25.07 4.32
N LYS A 716 2.76 -25.57 5.50
CA LYS A 716 2.88 -24.74 6.70
C LYS A 716 3.96 -23.67 6.51
N VAL A 717 5.11 -24.03 5.93
CA VAL A 717 6.19 -23.08 5.63
C VAL A 717 5.71 -22.01 4.67
N PHE A 718 5.00 -22.43 3.62
CA PHE A 718 4.39 -21.53 2.65
C PHE A 718 3.42 -20.54 3.32
N ALA A 719 2.58 -21.03 4.23
CA ALA A 719 1.61 -20.22 4.95
C ALA A 719 2.27 -19.09 5.78
N VAL A 720 3.43 -19.36 6.37
CA VAL A 720 4.18 -18.33 7.11
C VAL A 720 4.95 -17.40 6.16
N ASP A 721 5.76 -17.97 5.27
CA ASP A 721 6.74 -17.19 4.49
C ASP A 721 6.13 -16.43 3.31
N HIS A 722 4.95 -16.83 2.83
CA HIS A 722 4.31 -16.23 1.66
C HIS A 722 2.94 -15.62 1.95
N LEU A 723 2.13 -16.27 2.82
CA LEU A 723 0.82 -15.75 3.23
C LEU A 723 0.89 -14.87 4.49
N GLY A 724 2.03 -14.84 5.19
CA GLY A 724 2.22 -14.01 6.38
C GLY A 724 1.39 -14.44 7.59
N LEU A 725 0.95 -15.71 7.63
CA LEU A 725 0.27 -16.26 8.80
C LEU A 725 1.28 -16.42 9.96
N SER A 726 0.84 -16.10 11.17
CA SER A 726 1.65 -16.33 12.37
C SER A 726 1.78 -17.82 12.67
N VAL A 727 2.84 -18.19 13.40
CA VAL A 727 3.04 -19.57 13.90
C VAL A 727 1.81 -20.07 14.65
N ASP A 728 1.17 -19.21 15.45
CA ASP A 728 -0.06 -19.57 16.19
C ASP A 728 -1.28 -19.79 15.30
N GLN A 729 -1.42 -19.02 14.22
CA GLN A 729 -2.48 -19.24 13.22
C GLN A 729 -2.28 -20.60 12.56
N VAL A 730 -1.06 -20.91 12.11
CA VAL A 730 -0.72 -22.19 11.49
C VAL A 730 -0.95 -23.36 12.46
N ARG A 731 -0.61 -23.21 13.74
CA ARG A 731 -0.93 -24.22 14.78
C ARG A 731 -2.43 -24.49 14.89
N ARG A 732 -3.24 -23.44 15.00
CA ARG A 732 -4.72 -23.58 15.11
C ARG A 732 -5.31 -24.25 13.87
N MET A 733 -4.88 -23.83 12.68
CA MET A 733 -5.32 -24.42 11.42
C MET A 733 -4.88 -25.90 11.31
N ALA A 734 -3.65 -26.23 11.72
CA ALA A 734 -3.18 -27.61 11.77
C ALA A 734 -3.99 -28.47 12.74
N ALA A 735 -4.32 -27.94 13.93
CA ALA A 735 -5.19 -28.62 14.90
C ALA A 735 -6.62 -28.83 14.37
N ALA A 736 -7.10 -27.93 13.50
CA ALA A 736 -8.37 -28.07 12.78
C ALA A 736 -8.30 -28.99 11.55
N GLY A 737 -7.13 -29.56 11.23
CA GLY A 737 -6.95 -30.46 10.09
C GLY A 737 -6.84 -29.76 8.73
N GLU A 738 -6.61 -28.45 8.71
CA GLU A 738 -6.65 -27.62 7.49
C GLU A 738 -5.39 -27.75 6.60
N PHE A 739 -4.39 -28.53 7.01
CA PHE A 739 -3.18 -28.81 6.21
C PHE A 739 -3.14 -30.22 5.57
N GLY A 740 -4.30 -30.90 5.49
CA GLY A 740 -4.43 -32.20 4.83
C GLY A 740 -4.24 -32.20 3.30
N PRO A 741 -4.45 -33.33 2.61
CA PRO A 741 -4.19 -33.47 1.16
C PRO A 741 -4.93 -32.45 0.25
N SER A 742 -6.06 -31.92 0.71
CA SER A 742 -6.88 -30.91 0.01
C SER A 742 -6.61 -29.46 0.47
N ALA A 743 -5.63 -29.24 1.33
CA ALA A 743 -5.39 -27.95 2.00
C ALA A 743 -5.04 -26.77 1.08
N LYS A 744 -4.58 -27.03 -0.14
CA LYS A 744 -4.13 -25.97 -1.06
C LYS A 744 -5.23 -24.96 -1.38
N GLU A 745 -6.45 -25.43 -1.54
CA GLU A 745 -7.60 -24.59 -1.88
C GLU A 745 -8.06 -23.76 -0.66
N PRO A 746 -8.29 -24.33 0.54
CA PRO A 746 -8.50 -23.55 1.76
C PRO A 746 -7.38 -22.53 2.03
N LEU A 747 -6.12 -22.92 1.84
CA LEU A 747 -4.97 -22.06 2.12
C LEU A 747 -4.90 -20.87 1.15
N SER A 748 -5.32 -21.05 -0.12
CA SER A 748 -5.38 -19.96 -1.10
C SER A 748 -6.32 -18.83 -0.68
N ARG A 749 -7.31 -19.10 0.19
CA ARG A 749 -8.22 -18.07 0.75
C ARG A 749 -7.54 -17.08 1.68
N HIS A 750 -6.37 -17.44 2.18
CA HIS A 750 -5.54 -16.58 3.01
C HIS A 750 -4.55 -15.74 2.19
N CYS A 751 -4.67 -15.73 0.85
CA CYS A 751 -3.87 -14.88 -0.02
C CYS A 751 -3.96 -13.42 0.44
N PRO A 752 -2.83 -12.79 0.84
CA PRO A 752 -2.86 -11.44 1.40
C PRO A 752 -3.39 -10.40 0.44
N VAL A 753 -3.29 -10.64 -0.88
CA VAL A 753 -3.76 -9.69 -1.88
C VAL A 753 -5.28 -9.57 -1.91
N PHE A 754 -6.04 -10.55 -1.43
CA PHE A 754 -7.50 -10.44 -1.31
C PHE A 754 -7.91 -9.36 -0.32
N ARG A 755 -7.02 -9.01 0.62
CA ARG A 755 -7.22 -7.88 1.53
C ARG A 755 -7.35 -6.55 0.78
N THR A 756 -6.77 -6.42 -0.41
CA THR A 756 -6.94 -5.21 -1.24
C THR A 756 -8.39 -5.01 -1.66
N ILE A 757 -9.15 -6.08 -1.95
CA ILE A 757 -10.59 -6.02 -2.26
C ILE A 757 -11.35 -5.50 -1.04
N ILE A 758 -11.08 -6.08 0.14
CA ILE A 758 -11.70 -5.65 1.40
C ILE A 758 -11.41 -4.18 1.68
N ASN A 759 -10.15 -3.76 1.57
CA ASN A 759 -9.75 -2.39 1.83
C ASN A 759 -10.35 -1.40 0.81
N PHE A 760 -10.52 -1.82 -0.45
CA PHE A 760 -11.17 -1.00 -1.49
C PHE A 760 -12.65 -0.78 -1.22
N VAL A 761 -13.33 -1.85 -0.82
CA VAL A 761 -14.74 -1.82 -0.41
C VAL A 761 -14.92 -0.99 0.87
N ASP A 762 -14.04 -1.16 1.87
CA ASP A 762 -14.01 -0.35 3.10
C ASP A 762 -13.72 1.13 2.83
N GLU A 763 -12.78 1.47 1.95
CA GLU A 763 -12.50 2.86 1.60
C GLU A 763 -13.74 3.54 0.99
N ARG A 764 -14.46 2.85 0.10
CA ARG A 764 -15.71 3.38 -0.48
C ARG A 764 -16.69 3.70 0.63
N LEU A 765 -16.88 2.79 1.58
CA LEU A 765 -17.77 3.01 2.72
C LEU A 765 -17.32 4.24 3.54
N ARG A 766 -16.04 4.34 3.89
CA ARG A 766 -15.50 5.50 4.64
C ARG A 766 -15.68 6.83 3.90
N ARG A 767 -15.56 6.85 2.56
CA ARG A 767 -15.79 8.08 1.77
C ARG A 767 -17.25 8.55 1.78
N GLU A 768 -18.20 7.66 2.06
CA GLU A 768 -19.63 7.99 2.19
C GLU A 768 -19.95 8.71 3.49
N ILE A 769 -19.20 8.35 4.52
CA ILE A 769 -19.34 8.81 5.89
C ILE A 769 -18.88 10.26 6.06
N GLY A 770 -18.07 10.74 5.12
CA GLY A 770 -17.39 12.02 5.17
C GLY A 770 -16.19 11.95 6.11
N ASN A 771 -15.03 12.42 5.65
CA ASN A 771 -13.82 12.58 6.47
C ASN A 771 -13.96 13.77 7.45
N ASN A 772 -15.06 13.85 8.20
CA ASN A 772 -15.15 14.73 9.36
C ASN A 772 -14.65 13.96 10.60
N GLN A 773 -13.37 13.59 10.56
CA GLN A 773 -12.53 13.41 11.74
C GLN A 773 -11.18 14.05 11.48
#